data_AF-A0A6I0DNV0-F1
#
_entry.id   AF-A0A6I0DNV0-F1
#
_cell.length_a   1.000
_cell.length_b   1.000
_cell.length_c   1.000
_cell.angle_alpha   90.00
_cell.angle_beta   90.00
_cell.angle_gamma   90.00
#
_symmetry.space_group_name_H-M   'P 1'
#
loop_
_entity.id
_entity.type
_entity.pdbx_description
1 polymer ?
#
loop_
_entity_poly.entity_id
_entity_poly.type
_entity_poly.pdbx_seq_one_letter_code
_entity_poly.pdbx_strand_id
1 'polypeptide(L)'
;MSVRSIVTTDTVVFSLKTFLAAMLAYFIAISFDLPRPFWAVATVYIVAHPLSGAISSKSVYRLLGTLIGGGATIVMVPNLVNEPILLSAAIIAWVSACTFFSLLDRTPRSYVLLLAGYTVLLAGLPLVTAPANTFDTVVSRIEEIGLAIICASIVSHVVFPAHVGTVLVNRIDGWMARAWSLLTTMAVGECGETQSRVARLGLAADAADLRSFTTHLQYDGSRYRRAISLVRSLQHRMVSLLPLLAEIEDLRRSLVKLSTPGSAVALSLIAAIGSAIGSRSKIPTRSFTTEIDALDRFDAHHSWEKHLLANAARNLRDILRISDDCGTLREAIEDENTARAARRFAFIDQTPTQHRDVGMALLSAVAVAICLSSSTLFWIASGWSDGMTFTQISGVLCCLLATMDDPVPAMRKFVGVTIGAVVAAFVYGFAVLPMIDGFLPLAAALGLFLIPAGICLAEPSRAIVGMGLCINFPLLLMLQSHQSSDFVLFGNTGIATILAMIWTIVVCRLFRSVRAETNARRLFSVVQKHVAKIAAGRHTEPHVTHHRVIDVAGLFASRAAKLPLSSDAANADLTRDLRTGLHMMAMQKLVDEVSSSIRCKAEAVFEALEDVYELKSGGRRGPLENALRILDDLILSAPGTITSTAEGQLLVSAVALRLCLAPDFDPPVLTTPPSRRIAA
;
A
#
# COMPACT_ATOMS: atom_id res chain seq x y z
N MET A 1 19.51 -15.78 4.04
CA MET A 1 18.16 -15.78 4.62
C MET A 1 18.29 -16.24 6.07
N SER A 2 18.19 -15.34 7.04
CA SER A 2 18.20 -15.71 8.47
C SER A 2 16.87 -16.39 8.81
N VAL A 3 16.93 -17.61 9.32
CA VAL A 3 15.78 -18.37 9.81
C VAL A 3 15.33 -17.70 11.11
N ARG A 4 14.40 -16.74 11.01
CA ARG A 4 13.72 -16.20 12.20
C ARG A 4 13.04 -17.36 12.94
N SER A 5 13.21 -17.44 14.25
CA SER A 5 12.49 -18.44 15.05
C SER A 5 11.00 -18.18 14.92
N ILE A 6 10.26 -19.20 14.49
CA ILE A 6 8.81 -19.13 14.25
C ILE A 6 8.05 -18.96 15.57
N VAL A 7 8.65 -19.46 16.66
CA VAL A 7 8.12 -19.36 18.03
C VAL A 7 8.88 -18.23 18.71
N THR A 8 8.15 -17.18 19.07
CA THR A 8 8.61 -16.08 19.91
C THR A 8 7.59 -15.87 21.02
N THR A 9 7.98 -15.26 22.13
CA THR A 9 7.06 -14.99 23.24
C THR A 9 5.83 -14.21 22.77
N ASP A 10 6.00 -13.23 21.88
CA ASP A 10 4.92 -12.42 21.34
C ASP A 10 3.94 -13.23 20.48
N THR A 11 4.43 -14.14 19.64
CA THR A 11 3.57 -14.98 18.78
C THR A 11 2.78 -16.01 19.59
N VAL A 12 3.37 -16.54 20.67
CA VAL A 12 2.69 -17.46 21.60
C VAL A 12 1.63 -16.73 22.41
N VAL A 13 1.96 -15.55 22.98
CA VAL A 13 0.99 -14.72 23.73
C VAL A 13 -0.17 -14.32 22.82
N PHE A 14 0.11 -13.93 21.57
CA PHE A 14 -0.93 -13.65 20.58
C PHE A 14 -1.83 -14.87 20.34
N SER A 15 -1.26 -16.05 20.13
CA SER A 15 -2.06 -17.24 19.86
C SER A 15 -2.94 -17.60 21.06
N LEU A 16 -2.37 -17.62 22.26
CA LEU A 16 -3.07 -17.98 23.49
C LEU A 16 -4.23 -17.02 23.80
N LYS A 17 -4.04 -15.71 23.63
CA LYS A 17 -5.13 -14.73 23.82
C LYS A 17 -6.24 -14.90 22.78
N THR A 18 -5.90 -15.18 21.52
CA THR A 18 -6.91 -15.39 20.46
C THR A 18 -7.70 -16.66 20.69
N PHE A 19 -7.03 -17.72 21.15
CA PHE A 19 -7.66 -18.96 21.55
C PHE A 19 -8.58 -18.77 22.76
N LEU A 20 -8.13 -18.05 23.79
CA LEU A 20 -8.95 -17.72 24.96
C LEU A 20 -10.21 -16.95 24.55
N ALA A 21 -10.09 -15.95 23.67
CA ALA A 21 -11.22 -15.20 23.15
C ALA A 21 -12.20 -16.07 22.35
N ALA A 22 -11.68 -17.00 21.54
CA ALA A 22 -12.48 -17.91 20.75
C ALA A 22 -13.26 -18.90 21.63
N MET A 23 -12.62 -19.47 22.66
CA MET A 23 -13.26 -20.36 23.61
C MET A 23 -14.27 -19.64 24.50
N LEU A 24 -13.98 -18.40 24.92
CA LEU A 24 -14.93 -17.56 25.64
C LEU A 24 -16.19 -17.30 24.79
N ALA A 25 -16.01 -16.90 23.53
CA ALA A 25 -17.13 -16.68 22.61
C ALA A 25 -17.94 -17.96 22.37
N TYR A 26 -17.25 -19.10 22.23
CA TYR A 26 -17.89 -20.40 22.05
C TYR A 26 -18.69 -20.84 23.29
N PHE A 27 -18.11 -20.69 24.48
CA PHE A 27 -18.78 -21.00 25.75
C PHE A 27 -20.06 -20.19 25.93
N ILE A 28 -19.98 -18.88 25.69
CA ILE A 28 -21.14 -18.01 25.79
C ILE A 28 -22.18 -18.37 24.72
N ALA A 29 -21.75 -18.66 23.49
CA ALA A 29 -22.65 -19.03 22.40
C ALA A 29 -23.45 -20.31 22.70
N ILE A 30 -22.80 -21.34 23.24
CA ILE A 30 -23.51 -22.57 23.68
C ILE A 30 -24.40 -22.29 24.88
N SER A 31 -23.97 -21.44 25.82
CA SER A 31 -24.77 -21.12 27.02
C SER A 31 -26.07 -20.40 26.68
N PHE A 32 -26.09 -19.61 25.60
CA PHE A 32 -27.29 -18.96 25.06
C PHE A 32 -28.02 -19.83 24.01
N ASP A 33 -27.56 -21.06 23.77
CA ASP A 33 -28.09 -21.99 22.76
C ASP A 33 -28.19 -21.37 21.36
N LEU A 34 -27.15 -20.61 20.98
CA LEU A 34 -27.08 -20.04 19.64
C LEU A 34 -26.98 -21.16 18.58
N PRO A 35 -27.66 -21.02 17.43
CA PRO A 35 -27.84 -22.11 16.48
C PRO A 35 -26.54 -22.51 15.77
N ARG A 36 -25.58 -21.59 15.58
CA ARG A 36 -24.36 -21.82 14.78
C ARG A 36 -23.11 -21.24 15.45
N PRO A 37 -22.69 -21.80 16.60
CA PRO A 37 -21.61 -21.23 17.41
C PRO A 37 -20.23 -21.25 16.72
N PHE A 38 -20.05 -22.07 15.68
CA PHE A 38 -18.85 -22.04 14.83
C PHE A 38 -18.59 -20.67 14.17
N TRP A 39 -19.62 -19.86 13.88
CA TRP A 39 -19.42 -18.50 13.33
C TRP A 39 -18.79 -17.56 14.35
N ALA A 40 -19.08 -17.74 15.64
CA ALA A 40 -18.48 -16.94 16.69
C ALA A 40 -16.97 -17.21 16.75
N VAL A 41 -16.57 -18.50 16.78
CA VAL A 41 -15.16 -18.92 16.77
C VAL A 41 -14.43 -18.42 15.52
N ALA A 42 -15.01 -18.66 14.34
CA ALA A 42 -14.41 -18.22 13.08
C ALA A 42 -14.25 -16.69 13.03
N THR A 43 -15.22 -15.95 13.58
CA THR A 43 -15.17 -14.48 13.63
C THR A 43 -14.02 -13.97 14.49
N VAL A 44 -13.78 -14.56 15.66
CA VAL A 44 -12.64 -14.19 16.52
C VAL A 44 -11.33 -14.32 15.73
N TYR A 45 -11.14 -15.43 15.01
CA TYR A 45 -9.92 -15.65 14.23
C TYR A 45 -9.82 -14.77 12.98
N ILE A 46 -10.93 -14.40 12.33
CA ILE A 46 -10.88 -13.49 11.18
C ILE A 46 -10.48 -12.07 11.60
N VAL A 47 -10.93 -11.63 12.77
CA VAL A 47 -10.64 -10.29 13.30
C VAL A 47 -9.30 -10.25 14.03
N ALA A 48 -8.81 -11.40 14.51
CA ALA A 48 -7.53 -11.53 15.20
C ALA A 48 -6.38 -10.87 14.42
N HIS A 49 -5.66 -10.02 15.12
CA HIS A 49 -4.48 -9.33 14.60
C HIS A 49 -3.49 -9.07 15.73
N PRO A 50 -2.16 -9.18 15.51
CA PRO A 50 -1.18 -8.95 16.57
C PRO A 50 -1.35 -7.60 17.28
N LEU A 51 -1.72 -6.58 16.51
CA LEU A 51 -1.96 -5.22 16.98
C LEU A 51 -3.42 -4.99 17.41
N SER A 52 -3.63 -4.50 18.64
CA SER A 52 -4.96 -4.30 19.24
C SER A 52 -5.82 -3.28 18.47
N GLY A 53 -5.25 -2.15 18.04
CA GLY A 53 -5.99 -1.15 17.24
C GLY A 53 -6.48 -1.68 15.88
N ALA A 54 -5.76 -2.65 15.30
CA ALA A 54 -6.20 -3.31 14.07
C ALA A 54 -7.39 -4.24 14.32
N ILE A 55 -7.40 -4.99 15.44
CA ILE A 55 -8.56 -5.80 15.89
C ILE A 55 -9.78 -4.89 16.02
N SER A 56 -9.68 -3.78 16.77
CA SER A 56 -10.80 -2.85 16.99
C SER A 56 -11.38 -2.30 15.67
N SER A 57 -10.52 -1.84 14.75
CA SER A 57 -10.98 -1.36 13.44
C SER A 57 -11.68 -2.45 12.62
N LYS A 58 -11.10 -3.66 12.55
CA LYS A 58 -11.68 -4.80 11.83
C LYS A 58 -12.98 -5.27 12.46
N SER A 59 -13.09 -5.27 13.79
CA SER A 59 -14.31 -5.57 14.55
C SER A 59 -15.45 -4.65 14.14
N VAL A 60 -15.23 -3.33 14.17
CA VAL A 60 -16.25 -2.33 13.82
C VAL A 60 -16.69 -2.48 12.37
N TYR A 61 -15.74 -2.61 11.45
CA TYR A 61 -16.05 -2.82 10.03
C TYR A 61 -16.77 -4.15 9.80
N ARG A 62 -16.45 -5.18 10.59
CA ARG A 62 -17.13 -6.47 10.52
C ARG A 62 -18.58 -6.37 10.96
N LEU A 63 -18.84 -5.69 12.07
CA LEU A 63 -20.20 -5.48 12.56
C LEU A 63 -21.03 -4.71 11.52
N LEU A 64 -20.53 -3.59 11.01
CA LEU A 64 -21.22 -2.77 10.01
C LEU A 64 -21.50 -3.53 8.72
N GLY A 65 -20.53 -4.26 8.18
CA GLY A 65 -20.74 -5.05 6.96
C GLY A 65 -21.77 -6.16 7.16
N THR A 66 -21.77 -6.82 8.33
CA THR A 66 -22.75 -7.86 8.66
C THR A 66 -24.16 -7.28 8.79
N LEU A 67 -24.30 -6.10 9.41
CA LEU A 67 -25.60 -5.41 9.52
C LEU A 67 -26.15 -5.00 8.15
N ILE A 68 -25.32 -4.41 7.28
CA ILE A 68 -25.71 -4.02 5.93
C ILE A 68 -26.09 -5.26 5.09
N GLY A 69 -25.26 -6.31 5.13
CA GLY A 69 -25.55 -7.55 4.40
C GLY A 69 -26.75 -8.31 4.94
N GLY A 70 -26.94 -8.33 6.26
CA GLY A 70 -28.13 -8.89 6.91
C GLY A 70 -29.40 -8.14 6.51
N GLY A 71 -29.39 -6.81 6.56
CA GLY A 71 -30.49 -5.98 6.09
C GLY A 71 -30.81 -6.21 4.61
N ALA A 72 -29.80 -6.26 3.74
CA ALA A 72 -29.97 -6.59 2.33
C ALA A 72 -30.58 -7.99 2.14
N THR A 73 -30.18 -8.99 2.94
CA THR A 73 -30.75 -10.34 2.89
C THR A 73 -32.24 -10.35 3.28
N ILE A 74 -32.61 -9.63 4.34
CA ILE A 74 -34.00 -9.48 4.79
C ILE A 74 -34.87 -8.77 3.74
N VAL A 75 -34.30 -7.84 2.98
CA VAL A 75 -35.03 -7.16 1.89
C VAL A 75 -35.11 -8.03 0.64
N MET A 76 -34.04 -8.74 0.27
CA MET A 76 -33.99 -9.49 -0.99
C MET A 76 -34.73 -10.83 -0.89
N VAL A 77 -34.48 -11.64 0.14
CA VAL A 77 -34.98 -13.02 0.19
C VAL A 77 -36.51 -13.07 0.21
N PRO A 78 -37.24 -12.40 1.12
CA PRO A 78 -38.71 -12.51 1.17
C PRO A 78 -39.41 -11.97 -0.08
N ASN A 79 -38.83 -10.97 -0.74
CA ASN A 79 -39.41 -10.34 -1.94
C ASN A 79 -39.17 -11.16 -3.22
N LEU A 80 -38.07 -11.91 -3.28
CA LEU A 80 -37.62 -12.62 -4.49
C LEU A 80 -37.64 -14.15 -4.35
N VAL A 81 -38.01 -14.69 -3.18
CA VAL A 81 -38.01 -16.14 -2.90
C VAL A 81 -38.82 -16.95 -3.91
N ASN A 82 -39.93 -16.41 -4.40
CA ASN A 82 -40.81 -17.10 -5.34
C ASN A 82 -40.15 -17.33 -6.71
N GLU A 83 -39.07 -16.62 -7.03
CA GLU A 83 -38.32 -16.74 -8.28
C GLU A 83 -36.82 -16.98 -7.99
N PRO A 84 -36.38 -18.24 -7.75
CA PRO A 84 -35.02 -18.57 -7.33
C PRO A 84 -33.92 -18.09 -8.30
N ILE A 85 -34.22 -18.05 -9.59
CA ILE A 85 -33.30 -17.54 -10.63
C ILE A 85 -33.10 -16.04 -10.45
N LEU A 86 -34.18 -15.29 -10.22
CA LEU A 86 -34.13 -13.85 -10.01
C LEU A 86 -33.45 -13.49 -8.68
N LEU A 87 -33.72 -14.25 -7.61
CA LEU A 87 -33.03 -14.12 -6.34
C LEU A 87 -31.52 -14.36 -6.49
N SER A 88 -31.13 -15.43 -7.20
CA SER A 88 -29.72 -15.72 -7.47
C SER A 88 -29.04 -14.60 -8.27
N ALA A 89 -29.69 -14.10 -9.32
CA ALA A 89 -29.19 -12.97 -10.11
C ALA A 89 -29.04 -11.69 -9.27
N ALA A 90 -30.00 -11.42 -8.37
CA ALA A 90 -29.96 -10.28 -7.47
C ALA A 90 -28.79 -10.39 -6.48
N ILE A 91 -28.55 -11.56 -5.88
CA ILE A 91 -27.40 -11.81 -5.00
C ILE A 91 -26.09 -11.60 -5.75
N ILE A 92 -25.97 -12.13 -6.99
CA ILE A 92 -24.78 -11.96 -7.83
C ILE A 92 -24.53 -10.48 -8.11
N ALA A 93 -25.57 -9.73 -8.52
CA ALA A 93 -25.47 -8.31 -8.79
C ALA A 93 -25.03 -7.51 -7.55
N TRP A 94 -25.61 -7.81 -6.39
CA TRP A 94 -25.23 -7.19 -5.12
C TRP A 94 -23.77 -7.46 -4.77
N VAL A 95 -23.33 -8.72 -4.79
CA VAL A 95 -21.96 -9.12 -4.45
C VAL A 95 -20.94 -8.48 -5.41
N SER A 96 -21.24 -8.45 -6.71
CA SER A 96 -20.39 -7.80 -7.70
C SER A 96 -20.33 -6.27 -7.52
N ALA A 97 -21.45 -5.61 -7.23
CA ALA A 97 -21.48 -4.18 -6.94
C ALA A 97 -20.70 -3.84 -5.67
N CYS A 98 -20.90 -4.60 -4.59
CA CYS A 98 -20.14 -4.48 -3.35
C CYS A 98 -18.63 -4.66 -3.58
N THR A 99 -18.23 -5.64 -4.38
CA THR A 99 -16.82 -5.86 -4.75
C THR A 99 -16.27 -4.68 -5.55
N PHE A 100 -17.04 -4.16 -6.51
CA PHE A 100 -16.64 -2.99 -7.30
C PHE A 100 -16.37 -1.77 -6.42
N PHE A 101 -17.33 -1.40 -5.55
CA PHE A 101 -17.17 -0.27 -4.65
C PHE A 101 -16.08 -0.50 -3.60
N SER A 102 -15.94 -1.73 -3.10
CA SER A 102 -14.85 -2.11 -2.19
C SER A 102 -13.47 -1.95 -2.83
N LEU A 103 -13.32 -2.10 -4.14
CA LEU A 103 -12.01 -1.93 -4.81
C LEU A 103 -11.71 -0.48 -5.19
N LEU A 104 -12.76 0.35 -5.27
CA LEU A 104 -12.63 1.80 -5.44
C LEU A 104 -12.15 2.48 -4.16
N ASP A 105 -12.61 2.01 -3.00
CA ASP A 105 -12.12 2.45 -1.70
C ASP A 105 -10.88 1.62 -1.30
N ARG A 106 -9.71 2.25 -1.30
CA ARG A 106 -8.46 1.59 -0.91
C ARG A 106 -8.09 1.85 0.56
N THR A 107 -9.00 2.44 1.33
CA THR A 107 -8.88 2.53 2.78
C THR A 107 -9.39 1.24 3.44
N PRO A 108 -9.05 0.97 4.72
CA PRO A 108 -9.58 -0.19 5.44
C PRO A 108 -11.11 -0.27 5.54
N ARG A 109 -11.82 0.83 5.25
CA ARG A 109 -13.29 0.90 5.25
C ARG A 109 -13.92 0.04 4.16
N SER A 110 -13.20 -0.25 3.08
CA SER A 110 -13.67 -1.13 2.02
C SER A 110 -14.05 -2.52 2.50
N TYR A 111 -13.47 -2.96 3.62
CA TYR A 111 -13.84 -4.21 4.28
C TYR A 111 -15.33 -4.27 4.65
N VAL A 112 -15.98 -3.14 4.96
CA VAL A 112 -17.44 -3.06 5.21
C VAL A 112 -18.23 -3.49 3.99
N LEU A 113 -17.89 -2.93 2.82
CA LEU A 113 -18.58 -3.23 1.56
C LEU A 113 -18.30 -4.66 1.11
N LEU A 114 -17.05 -5.12 1.24
CA LEU A 114 -16.68 -6.50 0.93
C LEU A 114 -17.49 -7.50 1.76
N LEU A 115 -17.59 -7.25 3.07
CA LEU A 115 -18.35 -8.08 4.00
C LEU A 115 -19.85 -7.99 3.79
N ALA A 116 -20.40 -6.83 3.47
CA ALA A 116 -21.81 -6.70 3.11
C ALA A 116 -22.16 -7.58 1.89
N GLY A 117 -21.25 -7.66 0.92
CA GLY A 117 -21.38 -8.55 -0.24
C GLY A 117 -21.43 -10.01 0.17
N TYR A 118 -20.34 -10.55 0.74
CA TYR A 118 -20.29 -11.98 1.04
C TYR A 118 -21.22 -12.40 2.18
N THR A 119 -21.69 -11.49 3.03
CA THR A 119 -22.72 -11.80 4.04
C THR A 119 -24.04 -12.18 3.38
N VAL A 120 -24.48 -11.44 2.35
CA VAL A 120 -25.69 -11.81 1.58
C VAL A 120 -25.51 -13.17 0.91
N LEU A 121 -24.31 -13.47 0.40
CA LEU A 121 -24.01 -14.78 -0.17
C LEU A 121 -24.11 -15.92 0.86
N LEU A 122 -23.52 -15.72 2.05
CA LEU A 122 -23.49 -16.74 3.11
C LEU A 122 -24.82 -16.90 3.85
N ALA A 123 -25.57 -15.81 4.03
CA ALA A 123 -26.84 -15.82 4.74
C ALA A 123 -28.03 -16.09 3.80
N GLY A 124 -27.98 -15.60 2.56
CA GLY A 124 -29.09 -15.68 1.61
C GLY A 124 -29.24 -17.03 0.92
N LEU A 125 -28.13 -17.67 0.50
CA LEU A 125 -28.22 -18.97 -0.21
C LEU A 125 -28.88 -20.10 0.61
N PRO A 126 -28.63 -20.25 1.93
CA PRO A 126 -29.34 -21.23 2.75
C PRO A 126 -30.85 -21.01 2.86
N LEU A 127 -31.31 -19.78 2.64
CA LEU A 127 -32.73 -19.42 2.80
C LEU A 127 -33.56 -19.72 1.55
N VAL A 128 -32.92 -20.08 0.43
CA VAL A 128 -33.62 -20.48 -0.80
C VAL A 128 -34.49 -21.72 -0.56
N THR A 129 -34.06 -22.62 0.31
CA THR A 129 -34.79 -23.87 0.63
C THR A 129 -35.69 -23.75 1.87
N ALA A 130 -35.52 -22.70 2.69
CA ALA A 130 -36.27 -22.49 3.93
C ALA A 130 -36.50 -20.98 4.23
N PRO A 131 -37.31 -20.29 3.41
CA PRO A 131 -37.44 -18.83 3.46
C PRO A 131 -38.13 -18.30 4.72
N ALA A 132 -38.95 -19.11 5.39
CA ALA A 132 -39.59 -18.74 6.65
C ALA A 132 -38.57 -18.36 7.75
N ASN A 133 -37.37 -18.94 7.70
CA ASN A 133 -36.33 -18.75 8.72
C ASN A 133 -35.40 -17.57 8.41
N THR A 134 -35.78 -16.70 7.46
CA THR A 134 -34.93 -15.58 6.99
C THR A 134 -34.56 -14.64 8.12
N PHE A 135 -35.55 -14.20 8.91
CA PHE A 135 -35.32 -13.27 10.01
C PHE A 135 -34.43 -13.90 11.09
N ASP A 136 -34.80 -15.09 11.57
CA ASP A 136 -34.08 -15.79 12.64
C ASP A 136 -32.63 -16.10 12.26
N THR A 137 -32.38 -16.54 11.03
CA THR A 137 -31.03 -16.85 10.53
C THR A 137 -30.15 -15.62 10.43
N VAL A 138 -30.72 -14.47 10.05
CA VAL A 138 -29.97 -13.22 9.93
C VAL A 138 -29.69 -12.63 11.31
N VAL A 139 -30.68 -12.63 12.21
CA VAL A 139 -30.52 -12.15 13.59
C VAL A 139 -29.50 -12.98 14.33
N SER A 140 -29.59 -14.32 14.28
CA SER A 140 -28.63 -15.20 14.95
C SER A 140 -27.20 -14.96 14.48
N ARG A 141 -27.01 -14.70 13.18
CA ARG A 141 -25.69 -14.38 12.62
C ARG A 141 -25.16 -13.05 13.14
N ILE A 142 -26.01 -12.04 13.29
CA ILE A 142 -25.62 -10.73 13.86
C ILE A 142 -25.24 -10.90 15.33
N GLU A 143 -25.99 -11.69 16.09
CA GLU A 143 -25.71 -12.00 17.50
C GLU A 143 -24.41 -12.78 17.68
N GLU A 144 -24.19 -13.84 16.92
CA GLU A 144 -22.96 -14.66 16.95
C GLU A 144 -21.72 -13.83 16.60
N ILE A 145 -21.80 -12.99 15.56
CA ILE A 145 -20.71 -12.10 15.14
C ILE A 145 -20.49 -10.99 16.18
N GLY A 146 -21.57 -10.41 16.71
CA GLY A 146 -21.52 -9.39 17.74
C GLY A 146 -20.86 -9.90 19.02
N LEU A 147 -21.27 -11.08 19.48
CA LEU A 147 -20.70 -11.76 20.64
C LEU A 147 -19.20 -12.01 20.45
N ALA A 148 -18.80 -12.54 19.29
CA ALA A 148 -17.40 -12.78 18.97
C ALA A 148 -16.57 -11.48 18.97
N ILE A 149 -17.12 -10.38 18.46
CA ILE A 149 -16.46 -9.06 18.48
C ILE A 149 -16.28 -8.56 19.91
N ILE A 150 -17.30 -8.68 20.76
CA ILE A 150 -17.23 -8.25 22.16
C ILE A 150 -16.16 -9.06 22.90
N CYS A 151 -16.18 -10.39 22.77
CA CYS A 151 -15.19 -11.28 23.38
C CYS A 151 -13.76 -11.00 22.88
N ALA A 152 -13.57 -10.85 21.56
CA ALA A 152 -12.27 -10.56 20.96
C ALA A 152 -11.72 -9.19 21.42
N SER A 153 -12.58 -8.16 21.48
CA SER A 153 -12.19 -6.83 21.96
C SER A 153 -11.83 -6.84 23.44
N ILE A 154 -12.64 -7.47 24.31
CA ILE A 154 -12.36 -7.54 25.76
C ILE A 154 -11.03 -8.23 26.00
N VAL A 155 -10.83 -9.42 25.44
CA VAL A 155 -9.58 -10.18 25.65
C VAL A 155 -8.38 -9.43 25.07
N SER A 156 -8.53 -8.79 23.90
CA SER A 156 -7.42 -8.03 23.31
C SER A 156 -7.05 -6.76 24.10
N HIS A 157 -7.97 -6.15 24.84
CA HIS A 157 -7.71 -4.94 25.63
C HIS A 157 -7.25 -5.25 27.06
N VAL A 158 -7.72 -6.37 27.64
CA VAL A 158 -7.41 -6.76 29.03
C VAL A 158 -6.13 -7.59 29.11
N VAL A 159 -5.89 -8.51 28.17
CA VAL A 159 -4.76 -9.46 28.22
C VAL A 159 -3.58 -8.94 27.38
N PHE A 160 -2.62 -8.29 28.03
CA PHE A 160 -1.36 -7.78 27.45
C PHE A 160 -1.55 -6.96 26.13
N PRO A 161 -2.06 -5.71 26.21
CA PRO A 161 -2.34 -4.92 25.03
C PRO A 161 -1.06 -4.53 24.27
N ALA A 162 -0.89 -5.10 23.07
CA ALA A 162 0.13 -4.67 22.11
C ALA A 162 -0.39 -3.47 21.30
N HIS A 163 0.14 -2.29 21.62
CA HIS A 163 -0.28 -1.02 21.02
C HIS A 163 0.31 -0.84 19.61
N VAL A 164 -0.51 -0.36 18.67
CA VAL A 164 -0.07 -0.11 17.27
C VAL A 164 1.02 0.96 17.25
N GLY A 165 0.93 1.95 18.14
CA GLY A 165 1.83 3.10 18.14
C GLY A 165 3.29 2.78 18.40
N THR A 166 3.64 1.83 19.29
CA THR A 166 5.05 1.49 19.55
C THR A 166 5.70 0.80 18.36
N VAL A 167 4.97 -0.12 17.71
CA VAL A 167 5.42 -0.79 16.48
C VAL A 167 5.58 0.21 15.33
N LEU A 168 4.63 1.14 15.21
CA LEU A 168 4.68 2.21 14.21
C LEU A 168 5.90 3.11 14.40
N VAL A 169 6.15 3.54 15.64
CA VAL A 169 7.31 4.37 16.01
C VAL A 169 8.63 3.64 15.72
N ASN A 170 8.76 2.37 16.11
CA ASN A 170 9.96 1.58 15.82
C ASN A 170 10.19 1.43 14.31
N ARG A 171 9.13 1.29 13.51
CA ARG A 171 9.24 1.17 12.05
C ARG A 171 9.59 2.51 11.39
N ILE A 172 9.11 3.62 11.94
CA ILE A 172 9.54 4.98 11.56
C ILE A 172 11.03 5.17 11.88
N ASP A 173 11.48 4.78 13.08
CA ASP A 173 12.87 4.90 13.50
C ASP A 173 13.82 4.05 12.63
N GLY A 174 13.40 2.83 12.31
CA GLY A 174 14.13 1.94 11.40
C GLY A 174 14.12 2.41 9.94
N TRP A 175 13.06 3.10 9.50
CA TRP A 175 13.04 3.75 8.19
C TRP A 175 14.01 4.93 8.15
N MET A 176 13.94 5.83 9.13
CA MET A 176 14.83 7.00 9.22
C MET A 176 16.30 6.57 9.28
N ALA A 177 16.64 5.59 10.11
CA ALA A 177 18.01 5.06 10.19
C ALA A 177 18.53 4.56 8.83
N ARG A 178 17.69 3.83 8.07
CA ARG A 178 18.06 3.36 6.72
C ARG A 178 18.15 4.49 5.70
N ALA A 179 17.26 5.47 5.75
CA ALA A 179 17.29 6.63 4.86
C ALA A 179 18.56 7.47 5.08
N TRP A 180 18.94 7.71 6.34
CA TRP A 180 20.15 8.47 6.68
C TRP A 180 21.44 7.69 6.38
N SER A 181 21.44 6.36 6.60
CA SER A 181 22.55 5.51 6.16
C SER A 181 22.72 5.52 4.64
N LEU A 182 21.61 5.51 3.89
CA LEU A 182 21.66 5.65 2.44
C LEU A 182 22.20 7.03 2.03
N LEU A 183 21.76 8.11 2.67
CA LEU A 183 22.31 9.46 2.44
C LEU A 183 23.83 9.50 2.67
N THR A 184 24.34 8.92 3.77
CA THR A 184 25.79 8.90 4.05
C THR A 184 26.59 8.17 2.96
N THR A 185 26.10 7.01 2.51
CA THR A 185 26.80 6.20 1.50
C THR A 185 26.76 6.85 0.12
N MET A 186 25.63 7.50 -0.23
CA MET A 186 25.50 8.27 -1.47
C MET A 186 26.36 9.53 -1.47
N ALA A 187 26.49 10.20 -0.31
CA ALA A 187 27.29 11.41 -0.15
C ALA A 187 28.80 11.15 -0.36
N VAL A 188 29.32 10.02 0.14
CA VAL A 188 30.74 9.63 -0.04
C VAL A 188 30.98 8.96 -1.40
N GLY A 189 29.93 8.43 -2.04
CA GLY A 189 30.02 7.81 -3.36
C GLY A 189 30.43 6.34 -3.36
N GLU A 190 30.27 5.65 -2.22
CA GLU A 190 30.62 4.24 -2.04
C GLU A 190 29.54 3.28 -2.57
N CYS A 191 28.40 3.80 -3.02
CA CYS A 191 27.26 2.98 -3.46
C CYS A 191 27.19 2.89 -4.99
N GLY A 192 27.05 1.67 -5.52
CA GLY A 192 26.77 1.45 -6.94
C GLY A 192 25.32 1.84 -7.30
N GLU A 193 25.11 2.33 -8.52
CA GLU A 193 23.81 2.87 -9.00
C GLU A 193 22.65 1.88 -8.84
N THR A 194 22.87 0.59 -9.13
CA THR A 194 21.83 -0.43 -8.96
C THR A 194 21.48 -0.63 -7.48
N GLN A 195 22.47 -0.57 -6.59
CA GLN A 195 22.27 -0.78 -5.16
C GLN A 195 21.54 0.40 -4.52
N SER A 196 21.93 1.63 -4.86
CA SER A 196 21.30 2.86 -4.36
C SER A 196 19.84 2.94 -4.80
N ARG A 197 19.56 2.57 -6.05
CA ARG A 197 18.21 2.51 -6.61
C ARG A 197 17.32 1.49 -5.90
N VAL A 198 17.82 0.27 -5.68
CA VAL A 198 17.08 -0.77 -4.95
C VAL A 198 16.79 -0.34 -3.51
N ALA A 199 17.77 0.30 -2.85
CA ALA A 199 17.58 0.84 -1.50
C ALA A 199 16.50 1.94 -1.47
N ARG A 200 16.50 2.87 -2.43
CA ARG A 200 15.45 3.91 -2.56
C ARG A 200 14.06 3.31 -2.79
N LEU A 201 13.93 2.30 -3.65
CA LEU A 201 12.67 1.59 -3.87
C LEU A 201 12.19 0.86 -2.61
N GLY A 202 13.10 0.26 -1.85
CA GLY A 202 12.78 -0.35 -0.56
C GLY A 202 12.26 0.66 0.47
N LEU A 203 12.90 1.83 0.59
CA LEU A 203 12.44 2.91 1.47
C LEU A 203 11.06 3.43 1.05
N ALA A 204 10.83 3.59 -0.24
CA ALA A 204 9.54 4.03 -0.77
C ALA A 204 8.43 3.01 -0.49
N ALA A 205 8.72 1.71 -0.64
CA ALA A 205 7.80 0.63 -0.28
C ALA A 205 7.47 0.65 1.23
N ASP A 206 8.47 0.83 2.09
CA ASP A 206 8.24 0.93 3.53
C ASP A 206 7.44 2.17 3.94
N ALA A 207 7.65 3.31 3.28
CA ALA A 207 6.86 4.53 3.51
C ALA A 207 5.39 4.34 3.09
N ALA A 208 5.14 3.62 1.99
CA ALA A 208 3.79 3.25 1.55
C ALA A 208 3.12 2.28 2.53
N ASP A 209 3.86 1.27 3.02
CA ASP A 209 3.37 0.33 4.03
C ASP A 209 2.99 1.05 5.33
N LEU A 210 3.82 1.99 5.80
CA LEU A 210 3.56 2.79 7.01
C LEU A 210 2.25 3.58 6.92
N ARG A 211 1.85 4.03 5.72
CA ARG A 211 0.59 4.75 5.52
C ARG A 211 -0.61 3.90 5.94
N SER A 212 -0.59 2.59 5.66
CA SER A 212 -1.68 1.65 6.02
C SER A 212 -1.89 1.50 7.54
N PHE A 213 -0.83 1.65 8.35
CA PHE A 213 -0.94 1.58 9.81
C PHE A 213 -1.64 2.81 10.40
N THR A 214 -1.52 3.96 9.73
CA THR A 214 -2.10 5.24 10.19
C THR A 214 -3.63 5.19 10.28
N THR A 215 -4.28 4.42 9.40
CA THR A 215 -5.73 4.22 9.44
C THR A 215 -6.18 3.38 10.62
N HIS A 216 -5.36 2.42 11.07
CA HIS A 216 -5.63 1.62 12.27
C HIS A 216 -5.38 2.40 13.57
N LEU A 217 -4.52 3.42 13.53
CA LEU A 217 -4.22 4.29 14.67
C LEU A 217 -5.45 5.08 15.18
N GLN A 218 -6.47 5.30 14.33
CA GLN A 218 -7.74 5.94 14.72
C GLN A 218 -8.55 5.14 15.74
N TYR A 219 -8.35 3.82 15.76
CA TYR A 219 -9.06 2.85 16.58
C TYR A 219 -8.22 2.33 17.76
N ASP A 220 -6.99 2.83 17.89
CA ASP A 220 -6.16 2.56 19.06
C ASP A 220 -6.63 3.44 20.24
N GLY A 221 -6.82 2.84 21.40
CA GLY A 221 -7.18 3.56 22.64
C GLY A 221 -5.99 4.32 23.26
N SER A 222 -4.79 4.17 22.68
CA SER A 222 -3.55 4.75 23.19
C SER A 222 -3.39 6.26 22.90
N ARG A 223 -2.38 6.87 23.56
CA ARG A 223 -1.98 8.27 23.34
C ARG A 223 -1.70 8.61 21.86
N TYR A 224 -1.31 7.62 21.06
CA TYR A 224 -0.92 7.80 19.66
C TYR A 224 -2.10 8.13 18.73
N ARG A 225 -3.36 7.89 19.15
CA ARG A 225 -4.56 8.37 18.44
C ARG A 225 -4.53 9.88 18.19
N ARG A 226 -3.97 10.65 19.14
CA ARG A 226 -3.86 12.11 19.05
C ARG A 226 -2.69 12.57 18.16
N ALA A 227 -1.79 11.67 17.79
CA ALA A 227 -0.61 11.93 16.96
C ALA A 227 -0.83 11.63 15.46
N ILE A 228 -2.06 11.29 15.03
CA ILE A 228 -2.35 10.92 13.63
C ILE A 228 -1.93 12.01 12.64
N SER A 229 -2.24 13.27 12.92
CA SER A 229 -1.83 14.37 12.03
C SER A 229 -0.32 14.49 11.95
N LEU A 230 0.39 14.34 13.07
CA LEU A 230 1.85 14.37 13.13
C LEU A 230 2.47 13.22 12.33
N VAL A 231 1.97 12.00 12.51
CA VAL A 231 2.41 10.81 11.75
C VAL A 231 2.16 11.00 10.25
N ARG A 232 0.99 11.54 9.86
CA ARG A 232 0.70 11.78 8.43
C ARG A 232 1.65 12.79 7.81
N SER A 233 1.94 13.85 8.56
CA SER A 233 2.83 14.91 8.12
C SER A 233 4.28 14.41 8.04
N LEU A 234 4.72 13.61 9.02
CA LEU A 234 6.03 12.93 9.00
C LEU A 234 6.15 12.03 7.77
N GLN A 235 5.13 11.22 7.48
CA GLN A 235 5.12 10.38 6.28
C GLN A 235 5.20 11.18 4.98
N HIS A 236 4.63 12.40 4.93
CA HIS A 236 4.79 13.26 3.76
C HIS A 236 6.26 13.66 3.55
N ARG A 237 6.94 14.09 4.63
CA ARG A 237 8.37 14.43 4.63
C ARG A 237 9.28 13.24 4.30
N MET A 238 8.92 12.05 4.75
CA MET A 238 9.61 10.81 4.40
C MET A 238 9.56 10.54 2.89
N VAL A 239 8.41 10.75 2.25
CA VAL A 239 8.30 10.52 0.79
C VAL A 239 8.96 11.65 -0.01
N SER A 240 8.92 12.90 0.46
CA SER A 240 9.61 14.03 -0.19
C SER A 240 11.13 13.93 -0.11
N LEU A 241 11.68 13.16 0.83
CA LEU A 241 13.13 12.89 0.91
C LEU A 241 13.62 12.03 -0.27
N LEU A 242 12.79 11.14 -0.81
CA LEU A 242 13.23 10.15 -1.80
C LEU A 242 13.71 10.77 -3.12
N PRO A 243 13.01 11.76 -3.72
CA PRO A 243 13.53 12.50 -4.88
C PRO A 243 14.84 13.24 -4.60
N LEU A 244 14.99 13.82 -3.40
CA LEU A 244 16.19 14.57 -3.02
C LEU A 244 17.42 13.67 -2.89
N LEU A 245 17.26 12.45 -2.35
CA LEU A 245 18.33 11.45 -2.32
C LEU A 245 18.81 11.07 -3.73
N ALA A 246 17.87 10.92 -4.66
CA ALA A 246 18.19 10.65 -6.06
C ALA A 246 18.93 11.82 -6.72
N GLU A 247 18.56 13.05 -6.37
CA GLU A 247 19.19 14.25 -6.92
C GLU A 247 20.61 14.47 -6.38
N ILE A 248 20.90 14.16 -5.10
CA ILE A 248 22.29 14.15 -4.59
C ILE A 248 23.18 13.23 -5.41
N GLU A 249 22.68 12.04 -5.76
CA GLU A 249 23.46 11.06 -6.52
C GLU A 249 23.89 11.61 -7.89
N ASP A 250 22.97 12.27 -8.58
CA ASP A 250 23.22 12.88 -9.89
C ASP A 250 24.10 14.13 -9.78
N LEU A 251 23.87 14.96 -8.75
CA LEU A 251 24.67 16.14 -8.45
C LEU A 251 26.11 15.74 -8.15
N ARG A 252 26.34 14.76 -7.28
CA ARG A 252 27.68 14.26 -6.94
C ARG A 252 28.40 13.75 -8.19
N ARG A 253 27.73 12.96 -9.04
CA ARG A 253 28.29 12.47 -10.32
C ARG A 253 28.73 13.63 -11.22
N SER A 254 27.90 14.65 -11.34
CA SER A 254 28.19 15.82 -12.18
C SER A 254 29.32 16.67 -11.60
N LEU A 255 29.35 16.88 -10.28
CA LEU A 255 30.38 17.63 -9.58
C LEU A 255 31.75 16.94 -9.67
N VAL A 256 31.80 15.61 -9.55
CA VAL A 256 33.05 14.84 -9.73
C VAL A 256 33.61 15.03 -11.15
N LYS A 257 32.76 15.07 -12.18
CA LYS A 257 33.19 15.30 -13.57
C LYS A 257 33.77 16.71 -13.81
N LEU A 258 33.24 17.73 -13.14
CA LEU A 258 33.71 19.12 -13.28
C LEU A 258 35.12 19.34 -12.72
N SER A 259 35.47 18.68 -11.61
CA SER A 259 36.81 18.76 -10.97
C SER A 259 37.31 20.21 -10.74
N THR A 260 36.39 21.14 -10.48
CA THR A 260 36.65 22.55 -10.16
C THR A 260 36.79 22.79 -8.66
N PRO A 261 37.45 23.88 -8.20
CA PRO A 261 37.55 24.21 -6.78
C PRO A 261 36.17 24.38 -6.12
N GLY A 262 35.19 24.95 -6.83
CA GLY A 262 33.81 25.04 -6.36
C GLY A 262 33.16 23.66 -6.18
N SER A 263 33.39 22.74 -7.12
CA SER A 263 32.89 21.35 -7.01
C SER A 263 33.50 20.58 -5.83
N ALA A 264 34.78 20.82 -5.50
CA ALA A 264 35.44 20.18 -4.37
C ALA A 264 34.83 20.63 -3.03
N VAL A 265 34.49 21.92 -2.90
CA VAL A 265 33.79 22.46 -1.72
C VAL A 265 32.36 21.89 -1.63
N ALA A 266 31.66 21.78 -2.75
CA ALA A 266 30.32 21.17 -2.76
C ALA A 266 30.36 19.70 -2.35
N LEU A 267 31.34 18.92 -2.84
CA LEU A 267 31.51 17.50 -2.50
C LEU A 267 31.86 17.30 -1.02
N SER A 268 32.75 18.13 -0.46
CA SER A 268 33.09 18.05 0.96
C SER A 268 31.89 18.42 1.84
N LEU A 269 31.09 19.41 1.44
CA LEU A 269 29.89 19.80 2.17
C LEU A 269 28.80 18.71 2.11
N ILE A 270 28.60 18.07 0.96
CA ILE A 270 27.68 16.92 0.80
C ILE A 270 28.08 15.80 1.77
N ALA A 271 29.38 15.47 1.86
CA ALA A 271 29.89 14.46 2.78
C ALA A 271 29.74 14.87 4.26
N ALA A 272 30.02 16.13 4.59
CA ALA A 272 29.89 16.67 5.95
C ALA A 272 28.43 16.66 6.43
N ILE A 273 27.48 17.10 5.60
CA ILE A 273 26.05 17.09 5.92
C ILE A 273 25.53 15.65 5.99
N GLY A 274 25.93 14.78 5.05
CA GLY A 274 25.57 13.37 5.07
C GLY A 274 25.97 12.70 6.39
N SER A 275 27.23 12.87 6.81
CA SER A 275 27.76 12.30 8.07
C SER A 275 27.14 12.92 9.33
N ALA A 276 26.86 14.23 9.33
CA ALA A 276 26.16 14.91 10.40
C ALA A 276 24.76 14.33 10.65
N ILE A 277 23.99 14.14 9.57
CA ILE A 277 22.63 13.56 9.63
C ILE A 277 22.70 12.08 10.01
N GLY A 278 23.62 11.33 9.40
CA GLY A 278 23.80 9.90 9.66
C GLY A 278 24.17 9.57 11.11
N SER A 279 25.01 10.40 11.74
CA SER A 279 25.39 10.26 13.16
C SER A 279 24.30 10.69 14.14
N ARG A 280 23.16 11.23 13.65
CA ARG A 280 22.10 11.85 14.47
C ARG A 280 22.62 12.88 15.48
N SER A 281 23.76 13.50 15.17
CA SER A 281 24.29 14.56 16.00
C SER A 281 23.32 15.75 15.96
N LYS A 282 23.01 16.35 17.12
CA LYS A 282 22.24 17.62 17.20
C LYS A 282 23.13 18.78 16.73
N ILE A 283 23.66 18.69 15.51
CA ILE A 283 24.39 19.80 14.92
C ILE A 283 23.35 20.86 14.59
N PRO A 284 23.49 22.11 15.09
CA PRO A 284 22.54 23.16 14.75
C PRO A 284 22.53 23.34 13.23
N THR A 285 21.36 23.28 12.61
CA THR A 285 21.16 23.54 11.17
C THR A 285 21.85 24.84 10.73
N ARG A 286 21.92 25.82 11.64
CA ARG A 286 22.61 27.10 11.47
C ARG A 286 24.10 26.98 11.15
N SER A 287 24.79 25.93 11.60
CA SER A 287 26.23 25.74 11.35
C SER A 287 26.53 25.56 9.86
N PHE A 288 25.66 24.86 9.13
CA PHE A 288 25.85 24.60 7.70
C PHE A 288 25.23 25.69 6.82
N THR A 289 24.31 26.52 7.32
CA THR A 289 23.66 27.56 6.51
C THR A 289 24.64 28.56 5.91
N THR A 290 25.69 28.95 6.65
CA THR A 290 26.71 29.89 6.15
C THR A 290 27.56 29.29 5.03
N GLU A 291 27.90 28.00 5.13
CA GLU A 291 28.67 27.28 4.12
C GLU A 291 27.84 27.01 2.86
N ILE A 292 26.54 26.70 3.03
CA ILE A 292 25.58 26.55 1.93
C ILE A 292 25.37 27.89 1.21
N ASP A 293 25.23 28.99 1.94
CA ASP A 293 25.06 30.31 1.34
C ASP A 293 26.33 30.80 0.64
N ALA A 294 27.50 30.31 1.04
CA ALA A 294 28.77 30.58 0.35
C ALA A 294 28.86 29.88 -1.01
N LEU A 295 28.25 28.69 -1.17
CA LEU A 295 28.14 27.99 -2.46
C LEU A 295 27.27 28.75 -3.45
N ASP A 296 26.17 29.36 -2.98
CA ASP A 296 25.24 30.12 -3.83
C ASP A 296 25.88 31.43 -4.35
N ARG A 297 26.87 31.96 -3.61
CA ARG A 297 27.63 33.18 -3.95
C ARG A 297 28.93 32.89 -4.69
N PHE A 298 29.23 31.62 -5.01
CA PHE A 298 30.48 31.26 -5.67
C PHE A 298 30.51 31.84 -7.09
N ASP A 299 31.49 32.70 -7.36
CA ASP A 299 31.59 33.40 -8.64
C ASP A 299 32.27 32.50 -9.69
N ALA A 300 31.50 31.56 -10.23
CA ALA A 300 31.97 30.65 -11.27
C ALA A 300 31.95 31.34 -12.64
N HIS A 301 33.04 31.16 -13.41
CA HIS A 301 33.20 31.75 -14.74
C HIS A 301 32.23 31.14 -15.78
N HIS A 302 31.70 29.94 -15.52
CA HIS A 302 30.75 29.24 -16.39
C HIS A 302 29.34 29.28 -15.80
N SER A 303 28.35 29.68 -16.63
CA SER A 303 26.93 29.70 -16.24
C SER A 303 26.47 28.33 -15.73
N TRP A 304 26.90 27.22 -16.33
CA TRP A 304 26.56 25.87 -15.89
C TRP A 304 27.01 25.57 -14.45
N GLU A 305 28.28 25.83 -14.12
CA GLU A 305 28.84 25.55 -12.79
C GLU A 305 28.13 26.39 -11.71
N LYS A 306 27.87 27.67 -11.99
CA LYS A 306 27.15 28.56 -11.07
C LYS A 306 25.77 28.01 -10.71
N HIS A 307 24.97 27.65 -11.72
CA HIS A 307 23.62 27.12 -11.49
C HIS A 307 23.65 25.70 -10.88
N LEU A 308 24.67 24.91 -11.16
CA LEU A 308 24.86 23.59 -10.55
C LEU A 308 25.17 23.70 -9.05
N LEU A 309 26.06 24.60 -8.65
CA LEU A 309 26.38 24.88 -7.25
C LEU A 309 25.16 25.45 -6.50
N ALA A 310 24.40 26.35 -7.13
CA ALA A 310 23.14 26.84 -6.59
C ALA A 310 22.09 25.72 -6.43
N ASN A 311 22.03 24.76 -7.37
CA ASN A 311 21.15 23.59 -7.23
C ASN A 311 21.58 22.69 -6.06
N ALA A 312 22.90 22.45 -5.92
CA ALA A 312 23.44 21.69 -4.80
C ALA A 312 23.13 22.37 -3.46
N ALA A 313 23.29 23.69 -3.36
CA ALA A 313 22.95 24.47 -2.18
C ALA A 313 21.45 24.38 -1.83
N ARG A 314 20.57 24.47 -2.84
CA ARG A 314 19.11 24.30 -2.67
C ARG A 314 18.77 22.91 -2.13
N ASN A 315 19.28 21.86 -2.77
CA ASN A 315 18.99 20.47 -2.39
C ASN A 315 19.48 20.15 -0.97
N LEU A 316 20.69 20.60 -0.60
CA LEU A 316 21.23 20.45 0.75
C LEU A 316 20.37 21.17 1.80
N ARG A 317 19.88 22.37 1.49
CA ARG A 317 18.98 23.13 2.37
C ARG A 317 17.66 22.40 2.59
N ASP A 318 17.09 21.82 1.54
CA ASP A 318 15.85 21.05 1.62
C ASP A 318 16.02 19.76 2.43
N ILE A 319 17.15 19.06 2.28
CA ILE A 319 17.46 17.86 3.06
C ILE A 319 17.65 18.20 4.54
N LEU A 320 18.39 19.26 4.86
CA LEU A 320 18.56 19.72 6.23
C LEU A 320 17.21 20.06 6.86
N ARG A 321 16.36 20.82 6.15
CA ARG A 321 15.02 21.16 6.61
C ARG A 321 14.16 19.92 6.85
N ILE A 322 14.15 18.96 5.92
CA ILE A 322 13.38 17.72 6.06
C ILE A 322 13.91 16.88 7.22
N SER A 323 15.23 16.83 7.43
CA SER A 323 15.82 16.09 8.54
C SER A 323 15.43 16.67 9.91
N ASP A 324 15.41 18.00 10.04
CA ASP A 324 14.99 18.71 11.25
C ASP A 324 13.46 18.58 11.48
N ASP A 325 12.65 18.75 10.42
CA ASP A 325 11.22 18.49 10.45
C ASP A 325 10.91 17.04 10.90
N CYS A 326 11.67 16.06 10.41
CA CYS A 326 11.48 14.66 10.81
C CYS A 326 11.84 14.44 12.28
N GLY A 327 12.94 15.03 12.76
CA GLY A 327 13.36 14.96 14.16
C GLY A 327 12.35 15.60 15.11
N THR A 328 11.94 16.84 14.82
CA THR A 328 10.96 17.59 15.63
C THR A 328 9.60 16.90 15.69
N LEU A 329 9.10 16.36 14.57
CA LEU A 329 7.85 15.58 14.56
C LEU A 329 7.98 14.28 15.32
N ARG A 330 9.13 13.61 15.25
CA ARG A 330 9.39 12.37 15.97
C ARG A 330 9.40 12.60 17.48
N GLU A 331 10.01 13.69 17.94
CA GLU A 331 9.97 14.13 19.34
C GLU A 331 8.52 14.50 19.74
N ALA A 332 7.79 15.20 18.87
CA ALA A 332 6.39 15.57 19.08
C ALA A 332 5.40 14.38 19.10
N ILE A 333 5.79 13.21 18.61
CA ILE A 333 5.00 11.98 18.74
C ILE A 333 5.13 11.38 20.16
N GLU A 334 6.24 11.65 20.86
CA GLU A 334 6.49 11.15 22.22
C GLU A 334 6.00 12.08 23.32
N ASP A 335 6.17 13.40 23.15
CA ASP A 335 5.78 14.42 24.12
C ASP A 335 4.49 15.16 23.73
N GLU A 336 3.53 15.20 24.65
CA GLU A 336 2.21 15.79 24.40
C GLU A 336 2.27 17.33 24.30
N ASN A 337 3.23 17.98 24.94
CA ASN A 337 3.37 19.44 24.92
C ASN A 337 3.91 19.93 23.58
N THR A 338 4.97 19.30 23.08
CA THR A 338 5.49 19.52 21.72
C THR A 338 4.46 19.11 20.66
N ALA A 339 3.65 18.07 20.90
CA ALA A 339 2.55 17.70 20.01
C ALA A 339 1.52 18.81 19.80
N ARG A 340 1.23 19.64 20.81
CA ARG A 340 0.26 20.75 20.70
C ARG A 340 0.82 21.91 19.90
N ALA A 341 2.11 22.22 20.06
CA ALA A 341 2.78 23.25 19.27
C ALA A 341 2.92 22.81 17.81
N ALA A 342 3.42 21.59 17.58
CA ALA A 342 3.57 21.01 16.25
C ALA A 342 2.22 20.86 15.52
N ARG A 343 1.12 20.59 16.25
CA ARG A 343 -0.23 20.53 15.65
C ARG A 343 -0.74 21.86 15.08
N ARG A 344 -0.25 23.02 15.55
CA ARG A 344 -0.60 24.32 14.96
C ARG A 344 0.10 24.54 13.62
N PHE A 345 1.29 23.96 13.45
CA PHE A 345 2.10 24.03 12.23
C PHE A 345 1.89 22.84 11.29
N ALA A 346 1.32 21.73 11.79
CA ALA A 346 0.80 20.64 10.99
C ALA A 346 -0.45 21.16 10.29
N PHE A 347 -0.21 21.88 9.19
CA PHE A 347 -1.23 22.37 8.28
C PHE A 347 -2.18 21.24 7.90
N ILE A 348 -3.43 21.58 7.62
CA ILE A 348 -4.47 20.67 7.15
C ILE A 348 -4.02 20.14 5.78
N ASP A 349 -3.19 19.11 5.77
CA ASP A 349 -2.96 18.28 4.60
C ASP A 349 -4.29 17.59 4.33
N GLN A 350 -5.13 18.26 3.52
CA GLN A 350 -6.36 17.69 3.01
C GLN A 350 -5.99 16.36 2.37
N THR A 351 -6.53 15.28 2.92
CA THR A 351 -6.22 13.92 2.44
C THR A 351 -6.51 13.85 0.95
N PRO A 352 -5.48 13.74 0.09
CA PRO A 352 -5.71 13.76 -1.34
C PRO A 352 -6.55 12.54 -1.74
N THR A 353 -7.42 12.71 -2.73
CA THR A 353 -8.23 11.63 -3.27
C THR A 353 -7.33 10.54 -3.83
N GLN A 354 -7.33 9.37 -3.17
CA GLN A 354 -6.54 8.21 -3.57
C GLN A 354 -6.84 7.82 -5.02
N HIS A 355 -5.81 7.41 -5.78
CA HIS A 355 -6.00 6.98 -7.17
C HIS A 355 -6.95 5.77 -7.24
N ARG A 356 -8.09 5.94 -7.92
CA ARG A 356 -9.11 4.90 -8.11
C ARG A 356 -8.90 4.19 -9.46
N ASP A 357 -8.43 2.94 -9.43
CA ASP A 357 -8.33 2.11 -10.64
C ASP A 357 -9.69 1.47 -10.98
N VAL A 358 -10.59 2.28 -11.55
CA VAL A 358 -11.95 1.86 -11.93
C VAL A 358 -11.92 0.63 -12.84
N GLY A 359 -10.97 0.55 -13.77
CA GLY A 359 -10.88 -0.58 -14.72
C GLY A 359 -10.53 -1.92 -14.05
N MET A 360 -9.65 -1.91 -13.04
CA MET A 360 -9.35 -3.15 -12.29
C MET A 360 -10.50 -3.53 -11.35
N ALA A 361 -11.17 -2.54 -10.76
CA ALA A 361 -12.36 -2.77 -9.97
C ALA A 361 -13.48 -3.43 -10.80
N LEU A 362 -13.72 -2.93 -12.03
CA LEU A 362 -14.72 -3.50 -12.94
C LEU A 362 -14.37 -4.92 -13.36
N LEU A 363 -13.11 -5.17 -13.76
CA LEU A 363 -12.64 -6.51 -14.14
C LEU A 363 -12.83 -7.52 -13.00
N SER A 364 -12.47 -7.14 -11.77
CA SER A 364 -12.67 -7.99 -10.58
C SER A 364 -14.15 -8.25 -10.29
N ALA A 365 -15.01 -7.23 -10.41
CA ALA A 365 -16.45 -7.38 -10.20
C ALA A 365 -17.11 -8.30 -11.23
N VAL A 366 -16.68 -8.21 -12.49
CA VAL A 366 -17.11 -9.12 -13.58
C VAL A 366 -16.60 -10.54 -13.32
N ALA A 367 -15.35 -10.71 -12.89
CA ALA A 367 -14.82 -12.03 -12.55
C ALA A 367 -15.61 -12.69 -11.40
N VAL A 368 -15.98 -11.91 -10.37
CA VAL A 368 -16.86 -12.39 -9.28
C VAL A 368 -18.24 -12.76 -9.82
N ALA A 369 -18.83 -11.94 -10.71
CA ALA A 369 -20.12 -12.23 -11.32
C ALA A 369 -20.10 -13.56 -12.09
N ILE A 370 -19.07 -13.78 -12.91
CA ILE A 370 -18.89 -15.00 -13.70
C ILE A 370 -18.64 -16.19 -12.78
N CYS A 371 -17.82 -16.04 -11.73
CA CYS A 371 -17.53 -17.09 -10.77
C CYS A 371 -18.82 -17.57 -10.09
N LEU A 372 -19.63 -16.63 -9.57
CA LEU A 372 -20.90 -16.95 -8.92
C LEU A 372 -21.96 -17.46 -9.89
N SER A 373 -22.07 -16.87 -11.08
CA SER A 373 -23.05 -17.31 -12.09
C SER A 373 -22.77 -18.75 -12.51
N SER A 374 -21.50 -19.06 -12.81
CA SER A 374 -21.11 -20.41 -13.23
C SER A 374 -21.25 -21.45 -12.12
N SER A 375 -20.91 -21.11 -10.86
CA SER A 375 -21.09 -22.04 -9.74
C SER A 375 -22.55 -22.28 -9.40
N THR A 376 -23.38 -21.23 -9.44
CA THR A 376 -24.82 -21.34 -9.19
C THR A 376 -25.51 -22.12 -10.31
N LEU A 377 -25.17 -21.86 -11.58
CA LEU A 377 -25.69 -22.64 -12.72
C LEU A 377 -25.29 -24.11 -12.61
N PHE A 378 -24.04 -24.40 -12.23
CA PHE A 378 -23.59 -25.77 -12.01
C PHE A 378 -24.38 -26.46 -10.88
N TRP A 379 -24.63 -25.76 -9.77
CA TRP A 379 -25.44 -26.28 -8.67
C TRP A 379 -26.86 -26.61 -9.12
N ILE A 380 -27.53 -25.67 -9.79
CA ILE A 380 -28.90 -25.86 -10.30
C ILE A 380 -28.97 -27.02 -11.30
N ALA A 381 -28.02 -27.09 -12.24
CA ALA A 381 -28.01 -28.13 -13.27
C ALA A 381 -27.66 -29.52 -12.74
N SER A 382 -26.75 -29.62 -11.76
CA SER A 382 -26.34 -30.90 -11.18
C SER A 382 -27.34 -31.44 -10.15
N GLY A 383 -28.18 -30.59 -9.57
CA GLY A 383 -29.04 -30.96 -8.45
C GLY A 383 -28.25 -31.40 -7.22
N TRP A 384 -26.96 -31.03 -7.12
CA TRP A 384 -26.08 -31.50 -6.07
C TRP A 384 -26.51 -30.96 -4.70
N SER A 385 -26.69 -31.86 -3.73
CA SER A 385 -27.14 -31.55 -2.36
C SER A 385 -26.33 -30.44 -1.68
N ASP A 386 -25.00 -30.47 -1.76
CA ASP A 386 -24.10 -29.45 -1.18
C ASP A 386 -23.55 -28.45 -2.20
N GLY A 387 -24.18 -28.31 -3.37
CA GLY A 387 -23.77 -27.29 -4.35
C GLY A 387 -23.91 -25.84 -3.83
N MET A 388 -24.66 -25.64 -2.74
CA MET A 388 -24.70 -24.40 -1.98
C MET A 388 -23.33 -24.03 -1.41
N THR A 389 -22.68 -24.97 -0.69
CA THR A 389 -21.35 -24.78 -0.10
C THR A 389 -20.33 -24.49 -1.20
N PHE A 390 -20.44 -25.19 -2.33
CA PHE A 390 -19.60 -24.94 -3.50
C PHE A 390 -19.71 -23.47 -3.97
N THR A 391 -20.94 -22.97 -4.13
CA THR A 391 -21.21 -21.59 -4.56
C THR A 391 -20.73 -20.56 -3.53
N GLN A 392 -20.99 -20.79 -2.25
CA GLN A 392 -20.60 -19.91 -1.15
C GLN A 392 -19.09 -19.75 -1.05
N ILE A 393 -18.35 -20.86 -1.00
CA ILE A 393 -16.90 -20.85 -0.85
C ILE A 393 -16.24 -20.23 -2.09
N SER A 394 -16.75 -20.51 -3.30
CA SER A 394 -16.23 -19.89 -4.52
C SER A 394 -16.39 -18.36 -4.50
N GLY A 395 -17.57 -17.85 -4.13
CA GLY A 395 -17.82 -16.42 -4.05
C GLY A 395 -17.02 -15.72 -2.97
N VAL A 396 -16.97 -16.29 -1.75
CA VAL A 396 -16.19 -15.75 -0.63
C VAL A 396 -14.71 -15.67 -0.99
N LEU A 397 -14.13 -16.75 -1.55
CA LEU A 397 -12.72 -16.80 -1.91
C LEU A 397 -12.41 -15.81 -3.04
N CYS A 398 -13.30 -15.68 -4.04
CA CYS A 398 -13.14 -14.73 -5.13
C CYS A 398 -13.15 -13.28 -4.61
N CYS A 399 -14.10 -12.93 -3.73
CA CYS A 399 -14.22 -11.60 -3.14
C CYS A 399 -13.03 -11.27 -2.23
N LEU A 400 -12.67 -12.16 -1.29
CA LEU A 400 -11.59 -11.93 -0.32
C LEU A 400 -10.26 -11.59 -1.03
N LEU A 401 -9.98 -12.32 -2.11
CA LEU A 401 -8.74 -12.19 -2.87
C LEU A 401 -8.86 -11.20 -4.04
N ALA A 402 -10.05 -10.59 -4.27
CA ALA A 402 -10.27 -9.52 -5.25
C ALA A 402 -9.41 -8.28 -4.97
N THR A 403 -8.92 -8.13 -3.74
CA THR A 403 -8.03 -7.03 -3.32
C THR A 403 -6.56 -7.26 -3.69
N MET A 404 -6.14 -8.50 -3.96
CA MET A 404 -4.75 -8.83 -4.29
C MET A 404 -4.46 -8.64 -5.79
N ASP A 405 -3.31 -8.05 -6.15
CA ASP A 405 -2.93 -7.83 -7.55
C ASP A 405 -2.76 -9.15 -8.35
N ASP A 406 -2.24 -10.21 -7.73
CA ASP A 406 -2.22 -11.59 -8.27
C ASP A 406 -2.72 -12.59 -7.21
N PRO A 407 -4.00 -13.01 -7.26
CA PRO A 407 -4.58 -13.88 -6.23
C PRO A 407 -4.18 -15.35 -6.38
N VAL A 408 -3.75 -15.80 -7.57
CA VAL A 408 -3.63 -17.23 -7.89
C VAL A 408 -2.58 -17.96 -7.03
N PRO A 409 -1.37 -17.42 -6.79
CA PRO A 409 -0.39 -18.08 -5.93
C PRO A 409 -0.88 -18.24 -4.47
N ALA A 410 -1.61 -17.24 -3.96
CA ALA A 410 -2.19 -17.29 -2.61
C ALA A 410 -3.30 -18.35 -2.54
N MET A 411 -4.18 -18.40 -3.55
CA MET A 411 -5.24 -19.41 -3.63
C MET A 411 -4.69 -20.85 -3.65
N ARG A 412 -3.62 -21.10 -4.41
CA ARG A 412 -2.99 -22.44 -4.46
C ARG A 412 -2.48 -22.90 -3.11
N LYS A 413 -1.84 -21.99 -2.35
CA LYS A 413 -1.43 -22.29 -0.97
C LYS A 413 -2.65 -22.57 -0.09
N PHE A 414 -3.71 -21.77 -0.25
CA PHE A 414 -4.96 -21.91 0.52
C PHE A 414 -5.65 -23.27 0.28
N VAL A 415 -5.59 -23.82 -0.93
CA VAL A 415 -6.10 -25.19 -1.23
C VAL A 415 -5.36 -26.23 -0.39
N GLY A 416 -4.03 -26.22 -0.38
CA GLY A 416 -3.24 -27.17 0.41
C GLY A 416 -3.54 -27.08 1.92
N VAL A 417 -3.72 -25.85 2.41
CA VAL A 417 -4.11 -25.60 3.81
C VAL A 417 -5.50 -26.15 4.11
N THR A 418 -6.44 -26.00 3.19
CA THR A 418 -7.82 -26.49 3.35
C THR A 418 -7.87 -28.01 3.34
N ILE A 419 -7.09 -28.67 2.49
CA ILE A 419 -6.93 -30.14 2.51
C ILE A 419 -6.41 -30.58 3.89
N GLY A 420 -5.39 -29.92 4.42
CA GLY A 420 -4.89 -30.19 5.78
C GLY A 420 -5.95 -29.98 6.86
N ALA A 421 -6.77 -28.91 6.74
CA ALA A 421 -7.87 -28.64 7.66
C ALA A 421 -8.98 -29.69 7.57
N VAL A 422 -9.31 -30.21 6.38
CA VAL A 422 -10.27 -31.32 6.20
C VAL A 422 -9.76 -32.58 6.89
N VAL A 423 -8.49 -32.94 6.71
CA VAL A 423 -7.91 -34.11 7.38
C VAL A 423 -7.93 -33.95 8.90
N ALA A 424 -7.57 -32.77 9.41
CA ALA A 424 -7.63 -32.48 10.83
C ALA A 424 -9.08 -32.52 11.36
N ALA A 425 -10.03 -31.92 10.65
CA ALA A 425 -11.45 -31.94 11.02
C ALA A 425 -12.03 -33.37 11.01
N PHE A 426 -11.57 -34.23 10.10
CA PHE A 426 -11.94 -35.65 10.10
C PHE A 426 -11.45 -36.37 11.36
N VAL A 427 -10.17 -36.22 11.72
CA VAL A 427 -9.61 -36.84 12.92
C VAL A 427 -10.32 -36.31 14.18
N TYR A 428 -10.54 -35.00 14.27
CA TYR A 428 -11.21 -34.41 15.41
C TYR A 428 -12.68 -34.79 15.49
N GLY A 429 -13.40 -34.74 14.37
CA GLY A 429 -14.81 -35.06 14.24
C GLY A 429 -15.14 -36.50 14.60
N PHE A 430 -14.33 -37.46 14.15
CA PHE A 430 -14.68 -38.88 14.24
C PHE A 430 -13.87 -39.66 15.28
N ALA A 431 -12.68 -39.20 15.69
CA ALA A 431 -11.87 -39.90 16.68
C ALA A 431 -11.78 -39.18 18.03
N VAL A 432 -11.68 -37.86 18.04
CA VAL A 432 -11.42 -37.09 19.26
C VAL A 432 -12.71 -36.68 19.96
N LEU A 433 -13.63 -36.03 19.24
CA LEU A 433 -14.86 -35.48 19.83
C LEU A 433 -15.81 -36.53 20.42
N PRO A 434 -16.00 -37.72 19.82
CA PRO A 434 -16.82 -38.76 20.43
C PRO A 434 -16.29 -39.30 21.76
N MET A 435 -15.00 -39.06 22.08
CA MET A 435 -14.36 -39.47 23.33
C MET A 435 -14.36 -38.37 24.40
N ILE A 436 -14.86 -37.18 24.08
CA ILE A 436 -14.78 -36.01 24.95
C ILE A 436 -16.13 -35.69 25.55
N ASP A 437 -16.19 -35.72 26.88
CA ASP A 437 -17.34 -35.27 27.65
C ASP A 437 -17.01 -33.94 28.36
N GLY A 438 -17.79 -32.90 28.06
CA GLY A 438 -17.72 -31.60 28.72
C GLY A 438 -16.83 -30.56 28.02
N PHE A 439 -16.95 -29.31 28.49
CA PHE A 439 -16.35 -28.15 27.83
C PHE A 439 -14.83 -28.08 27.98
N LEU A 440 -14.30 -28.41 29.16
CA LEU A 440 -12.86 -28.24 29.44
C LEU A 440 -11.98 -29.18 28.61
N PRO A 441 -12.28 -30.50 28.48
CA PRO A 441 -11.51 -31.38 27.60
C PRO A 441 -11.69 -31.02 26.11
N LEU A 442 -12.87 -30.51 25.72
CA LEU A 442 -13.11 -29.98 24.37
C LEU A 442 -12.20 -28.78 24.06
N ALA A 443 -12.14 -27.80 24.97
CA ALA A 443 -11.25 -26.66 24.84
C ALA A 443 -9.78 -27.11 24.79
N ALA A 444 -9.36 -28.05 25.64
CA ALA A 444 -7.98 -28.56 25.61
C ALA A 444 -7.64 -29.23 24.26
N ALA A 445 -8.54 -30.06 23.72
CA ALA A 445 -8.36 -30.69 22.43
C ALA A 445 -8.29 -29.65 21.29
N LEU A 446 -9.24 -28.71 21.23
CA LEU A 446 -9.21 -27.64 20.23
C LEU A 446 -7.96 -26.77 20.36
N GLY A 447 -7.47 -26.54 21.58
CA GLY A 447 -6.25 -25.79 21.86
C GLY A 447 -5.01 -26.44 21.25
N LEU A 448 -4.92 -27.78 21.25
CA LEU A 448 -3.81 -28.53 20.67
C LEU A 448 -3.64 -28.25 19.16
N PHE A 449 -4.73 -27.95 18.46
CA PHE A 449 -4.70 -27.58 17.05
C PHE A 449 -4.67 -26.06 16.81
N LEU A 450 -5.53 -25.32 17.49
CA LEU A 450 -5.74 -23.89 17.25
C LEU A 450 -4.61 -23.01 17.79
N ILE A 451 -3.88 -23.43 18.84
CA ILE A 451 -2.75 -22.66 19.35
C ILE A 451 -1.57 -22.70 18.36
N PRO A 452 -1.11 -23.85 17.84
CA PRO A 452 -0.11 -23.87 16.76
C PRO A 452 -0.55 -23.12 15.50
N ALA A 453 -1.82 -23.24 15.12
CA ALA A 453 -2.38 -22.51 13.98
C ALA A 453 -2.38 -20.99 14.21
N GLY A 454 -2.70 -20.53 15.44
CA GLY A 454 -2.64 -19.13 15.84
C GLY A 454 -1.21 -18.56 15.89
N ILE A 455 -0.20 -19.38 16.20
CA ILE A 455 1.22 -18.97 16.08
C ILE A 455 1.56 -18.72 14.60
N CYS A 456 1.09 -19.59 13.69
CA CYS A 456 1.25 -19.38 12.25
C CYS A 456 0.51 -18.13 11.75
N LEU A 457 -0.63 -17.79 12.37
CA LEU A 457 -1.39 -16.58 12.06
C LEU A 457 -0.65 -15.29 12.46
N ALA A 458 0.12 -15.34 13.54
CA ALA A 458 0.90 -14.19 14.04
C ALA A 458 2.08 -13.82 13.13
N GLU A 459 2.65 -14.81 12.43
CA GLU A 459 3.86 -14.66 11.64
C GLU A 459 3.52 -14.17 10.20
N PRO A 460 4.00 -12.99 9.75
CA PRO A 460 3.62 -12.42 8.46
C PRO A 460 3.88 -13.31 7.26
N SER A 461 4.94 -14.13 7.30
CA SER A 461 5.28 -15.06 6.22
C SER A 461 4.30 -16.24 6.08
N ARG A 462 3.63 -16.62 7.18
CA ARG A 462 2.70 -17.75 7.26
C ARG A 462 1.27 -17.35 7.63
N ALA A 463 0.98 -16.06 7.74
CA ALA A 463 -0.31 -15.54 8.17
C ALA A 463 -1.49 -16.09 7.36
N ILE A 464 -1.34 -16.23 6.03
CA ILE A 464 -2.38 -16.83 5.15
C ILE A 464 -2.65 -18.30 5.51
N VAL A 465 -1.59 -19.05 5.85
CA VAL A 465 -1.70 -20.46 6.26
C VAL A 465 -2.39 -20.56 7.61
N GLY A 466 -1.93 -19.78 8.61
CA GLY A 466 -2.57 -19.75 9.93
C GLY A 466 -4.03 -19.33 9.86
N MET A 467 -4.34 -18.29 9.07
CA MET A 467 -5.72 -17.83 8.85
C MET A 467 -6.59 -18.92 8.22
N GLY A 468 -6.08 -19.63 7.21
CA GLY A 468 -6.80 -20.74 6.58
C GLY A 468 -7.08 -21.88 7.55
N LEU A 469 -6.10 -22.28 8.37
CA LEU A 469 -6.29 -23.33 9.39
C LEU A 469 -7.31 -22.90 10.45
N CYS A 470 -7.16 -21.71 11.03
CA CYS A 470 -8.03 -21.23 12.11
C CYS A 470 -9.48 -20.97 11.67
N ILE A 471 -9.72 -20.65 10.38
CA ILE A 471 -11.07 -20.42 9.85
C ILE A 471 -11.69 -21.72 9.36
N ASN A 472 -10.98 -22.48 8.52
CA ASN A 472 -11.57 -23.66 7.87
C ASN A 472 -11.77 -24.80 8.85
N PHE A 473 -10.89 -24.98 9.83
CA PHE A 473 -11.02 -26.10 10.78
C PHE A 473 -12.31 -26.02 11.61
N PRO A 474 -12.65 -24.91 12.32
CA PRO A 474 -13.92 -24.83 13.04
C PRO A 474 -15.15 -24.88 12.13
N LEU A 475 -15.05 -24.36 10.90
CA LEU A 475 -16.14 -24.37 9.92
C LEU A 475 -16.44 -25.79 9.43
N LEU A 476 -15.40 -26.56 9.07
CA LEU A 476 -15.51 -27.94 8.59
C LEU A 476 -15.88 -28.92 9.70
N LEU A 477 -15.45 -28.63 10.93
CA LEU A 477 -15.84 -29.41 12.10
C LEU A 477 -17.33 -29.22 12.45
N MET A 478 -17.98 -28.18 11.88
CA MET A 478 -19.35 -27.76 12.19
C MET A 478 -19.57 -27.71 13.71
N LEU A 479 -18.71 -26.96 14.41
CA LEU A 479 -18.77 -26.85 15.86
C LEU A 479 -20.17 -26.38 16.30
N GLN A 480 -20.96 -27.29 16.87
CA GLN A 480 -22.36 -27.14 17.26
C GLN A 480 -22.57 -27.71 18.67
N SER A 481 -23.68 -27.33 19.32
CA SER A 481 -24.05 -27.84 20.66
C SER A 481 -24.31 -29.35 20.66
N HIS A 482 -24.81 -29.89 19.54
CA HIS A 482 -25.01 -31.31 19.30
C HIS A 482 -24.29 -31.73 18.04
N GLN A 483 -23.32 -32.62 18.16
CA GLN A 483 -22.54 -33.09 17.02
C GLN A 483 -23.17 -34.34 16.42
N SER A 484 -23.66 -34.26 15.19
CA SER A 484 -24.11 -35.42 14.41
C SER A 484 -22.93 -36.00 13.60
N SER A 485 -22.55 -37.25 13.86
CA SER A 485 -21.43 -37.93 13.17
C SER A 485 -21.80 -38.45 11.78
N ASP A 486 -22.36 -37.61 10.91
CA ASP A 486 -22.66 -37.98 9.52
C ASP A 486 -21.42 -37.85 8.62
N PHE A 487 -20.81 -38.99 8.31
CA PHE A 487 -19.66 -39.06 7.42
C PHE A 487 -19.98 -38.61 5.99
N VAL A 488 -21.19 -38.88 5.49
CA VAL A 488 -21.57 -38.54 4.11
C VAL A 488 -21.65 -37.03 3.96
N LEU A 489 -22.32 -36.35 4.90
CA LEU A 489 -22.42 -34.88 4.91
C LEU A 489 -21.03 -34.24 5.05
N PHE A 490 -20.20 -34.75 5.97
CA PHE A 490 -18.83 -34.26 6.15
C PHE A 490 -17.99 -34.40 4.88
N GLY A 491 -17.98 -35.59 4.26
CA GLY A 491 -17.24 -35.86 3.04
C GLY A 491 -17.70 -34.99 1.88
N ASN A 492 -19.01 -34.84 1.71
CA ASN A 492 -19.61 -34.03 0.65
C ASN A 492 -19.27 -32.53 0.82
N THR A 493 -19.38 -32.00 2.04
CA THR A 493 -18.99 -30.62 2.37
C THR A 493 -17.50 -30.37 2.13
N GLY A 494 -16.63 -31.32 2.51
CA GLY A 494 -15.19 -31.25 2.27
C GLY A 494 -14.84 -31.22 0.78
N ILE A 495 -15.44 -32.11 -0.02
CA ILE A 495 -15.27 -32.15 -1.48
C ILE A 495 -15.78 -30.87 -2.13
N ALA A 496 -16.98 -30.40 -1.77
CA ALA A 496 -17.56 -29.15 -2.25
C ALA A 496 -16.64 -27.95 -1.97
N THR A 497 -16.07 -27.87 -0.77
CA THR A 497 -15.15 -26.80 -0.38
C THR A 497 -13.88 -26.84 -1.25
N ILE A 498 -13.25 -28.01 -1.44
CA ILE A 498 -12.02 -28.13 -2.25
C ILE A 498 -12.30 -27.80 -3.72
N LEU A 499 -13.36 -28.36 -4.30
CA LEU A 499 -13.74 -28.08 -5.69
C LEU A 499 -14.06 -26.60 -5.89
N ALA A 500 -14.72 -25.94 -4.93
CA ALA A 500 -15.00 -24.51 -4.99
C ALA A 500 -13.73 -23.67 -5.10
N MET A 501 -12.70 -24.02 -4.32
CA MET A 501 -11.42 -23.31 -4.37
C MET A 501 -10.70 -23.53 -5.71
N ILE A 502 -10.71 -24.76 -6.23
CA ILE A 502 -10.14 -25.08 -7.56
C ILE A 502 -10.89 -24.30 -8.65
N TRP A 503 -12.22 -24.29 -8.61
CA TRP A 503 -13.06 -23.55 -9.56
C TRP A 503 -12.73 -22.05 -9.55
N THR A 504 -12.61 -21.48 -8.36
CA THR A 504 -12.26 -20.05 -8.21
C THR A 504 -10.88 -19.75 -8.80
N ILE A 505 -9.90 -20.64 -8.63
CA ILE A 505 -8.57 -20.50 -9.25
C ILE A 505 -8.68 -20.48 -10.76
N VAL A 506 -9.49 -21.38 -11.35
CA VAL A 506 -9.69 -21.45 -12.80
C VAL A 506 -10.29 -20.15 -13.32
N VAL A 507 -11.38 -19.67 -12.72
CA VAL A 507 -12.05 -18.42 -13.13
C VAL A 507 -11.11 -17.21 -12.97
N CYS A 508 -10.43 -17.08 -11.83
CA CYS A 508 -9.48 -15.98 -11.61
C CYS A 508 -8.32 -16.02 -12.61
N ARG A 509 -7.83 -17.21 -12.98
CA ARG A 509 -6.76 -17.34 -13.97
C ARG A 509 -7.22 -16.96 -15.38
N LEU A 510 -8.47 -17.25 -15.73
CA LEU A 510 -9.02 -16.91 -17.05
C LEU A 510 -9.29 -15.41 -17.20
N PHE A 511 -9.90 -14.78 -16.18
CA PHE A 511 -10.38 -13.40 -16.29
C PHE A 511 -9.46 -12.34 -15.66
N ARG A 512 -8.60 -12.73 -14.70
CA ARG A 512 -7.87 -11.79 -13.84
C ARG A 512 -6.35 -11.95 -13.85
N SER A 513 -5.77 -12.86 -14.67
CA SER A 513 -4.31 -13.01 -14.74
C SER A 513 -3.63 -11.84 -15.49
N VAL A 514 -3.82 -10.62 -15.01
CA VAL A 514 -2.97 -9.49 -15.36
C VAL A 514 -1.68 -9.70 -14.57
N ARG A 515 -0.61 -10.15 -15.24
CA ARG A 515 0.70 -10.33 -14.59
C ARG A 515 1.05 -9.07 -13.80
N ALA A 516 1.64 -9.21 -12.62
CA ALA A 516 2.09 -8.09 -11.79
C ALA A 516 2.93 -7.07 -12.58
N GLU A 517 3.70 -7.55 -13.55
CA GLU A 517 4.48 -6.75 -14.49
C GLU A 517 3.61 -5.87 -15.41
N THR A 518 2.48 -6.38 -15.90
CA THR A 518 1.52 -5.62 -16.71
C THR A 518 0.84 -4.53 -15.89
N ASN A 519 0.50 -4.81 -14.62
CA ASN A 519 -0.02 -3.79 -13.70
C ASN A 519 1.02 -2.71 -13.37
N ALA A 520 2.29 -3.10 -13.18
CA ALA A 520 3.38 -2.15 -12.97
C ALA A 520 3.61 -1.26 -14.19
N ARG A 521 3.63 -1.84 -15.41
CA ARG A 521 3.72 -1.09 -16.69
C ARG A 521 2.53 -0.15 -16.89
N ARG A 522 1.32 -0.58 -16.52
CA ARG A 522 0.12 0.25 -16.59
C ARG A 522 0.22 1.43 -15.62
N LEU A 523 0.61 1.21 -14.38
CA LEU A 523 0.78 2.28 -13.39
C LEU A 523 1.88 3.26 -13.81
N PHE A 524 2.96 2.73 -14.39
CA PHE A 524 4.01 3.54 -15.02
C PHE A 524 3.45 4.45 -16.13
N SER A 525 2.62 3.92 -17.02
CA SER A 525 1.96 4.73 -18.05
C SER A 525 1.01 5.80 -17.50
N VAL A 526 0.42 5.58 -16.31
CA VAL A 526 -0.42 6.58 -15.63
C VAL A 526 0.43 7.73 -15.10
N VAL A 527 1.61 7.43 -14.50
CA VAL A 527 2.56 8.46 -14.07
C VAL A 527 3.01 9.30 -15.25
N GLN A 528 3.39 8.68 -16.36
CA GLN A 528 3.84 9.39 -17.55
C GLN A 528 2.76 10.27 -18.17
N LYS A 529 1.52 9.78 -18.25
CA LYS A 529 0.38 10.62 -18.67
C LYS A 529 0.12 11.78 -17.71
N HIS A 530 0.39 11.60 -16.42
CA HIS A 530 0.31 12.70 -15.48
C HIS A 530 1.37 13.74 -15.78
N VAL A 531 2.64 13.33 -15.90
CA VAL A 531 3.77 14.21 -16.27
C VAL A 531 3.53 14.91 -17.61
N ALA A 532 2.93 14.25 -18.60
CA ALA A 532 2.53 14.91 -19.85
C ALA A 532 1.45 15.99 -19.64
N LYS A 533 0.44 15.73 -18.80
CA LYS A 533 -0.55 16.77 -18.43
C LYS A 533 0.08 17.91 -17.65
N ILE A 534 1.13 17.62 -16.87
CA ILE A 534 1.94 18.64 -16.21
C ILE A 534 2.61 19.51 -17.25
N ALA A 535 3.33 18.89 -18.20
CA ALA A 535 3.99 19.57 -19.31
C ALA A 535 3.05 20.50 -20.08
N ALA A 536 1.84 20.03 -20.38
CA ALA A 536 0.82 20.77 -21.12
C ALA A 536 0.20 21.97 -20.38
N GLY A 537 0.63 22.30 -19.16
CA GLY A 537 0.06 23.39 -18.34
C GLY A 537 -1.37 23.14 -17.86
N ARG A 538 -1.92 21.93 -18.06
CA ARG A 538 -3.30 21.54 -17.74
C ARG A 538 -3.42 21.10 -16.28
N HIS A 539 -2.99 21.95 -15.36
CA HIS A 539 -2.99 21.69 -13.93
C HIS A 539 -4.22 22.24 -13.22
N THR A 540 -4.95 21.35 -12.56
CA THR A 540 -5.88 21.71 -11.49
C THR A 540 -5.07 21.82 -10.21
N GLU A 541 -4.92 23.03 -9.67
CA GLU A 541 -4.27 23.39 -8.40
C GLU A 541 -2.87 22.73 -8.11
N PRO A 542 -1.78 23.53 -7.99
CA PRO A 542 -0.41 23.00 -7.87
C PRO A 542 -0.21 22.03 -6.68
N HIS A 543 -0.91 22.26 -5.56
CA HIS A 543 -0.81 21.40 -4.37
C HIS A 543 -1.43 20.01 -4.59
N VAL A 544 -2.59 19.92 -5.26
CA VAL A 544 -3.30 18.66 -5.51
C VAL A 544 -2.49 17.77 -6.45
N THR A 545 -1.88 18.35 -7.48
CA THR A 545 -1.06 17.62 -8.45
C THR A 545 0.22 17.07 -7.80
N HIS A 546 0.91 17.87 -6.98
CA HIS A 546 2.13 17.46 -6.28
C HIS A 546 1.88 16.23 -5.37
N HIS A 547 0.82 16.25 -4.56
CA HIS A 547 0.48 15.13 -3.67
C HIS A 547 0.06 13.87 -4.43
N ARG A 548 -0.69 14.00 -5.52
CA ARG A 548 -1.16 12.87 -6.32
C ARG A 548 -0.01 12.16 -7.02
N VAL A 549 0.95 12.93 -7.51
CA VAL A 549 2.17 12.44 -8.16
C VAL A 549 3.06 11.68 -7.16
N ILE A 550 3.16 12.17 -5.92
CA ILE A 550 3.85 11.50 -4.81
C ILE A 550 3.13 10.21 -4.36
N ASP A 551 1.80 10.20 -4.26
CA ASP A 551 1.01 9.02 -3.87
C ASP A 551 1.12 7.89 -4.91
N VAL A 552 1.01 8.23 -6.19
CA VAL A 552 1.16 7.26 -7.29
C VAL A 552 2.60 6.73 -7.35
N ALA A 553 3.60 7.56 -7.06
CA ALA A 553 5.00 7.12 -6.96
C ALA A 553 5.22 6.15 -5.79
N GLY A 554 4.61 6.39 -4.63
CA GLY A 554 4.64 5.46 -3.50
C GLY A 554 3.98 4.11 -3.82
N LEU A 555 2.82 4.13 -4.48
CA LEU A 555 2.12 2.93 -4.95
C LEU A 555 2.95 2.15 -5.98
N PHE A 556 3.61 2.84 -6.91
CA PHE A 556 4.52 2.19 -7.85
C PHE A 556 5.72 1.58 -7.13
N ALA A 557 6.37 2.32 -6.24
CA ALA A 557 7.57 1.84 -5.58
C ALA A 557 7.29 0.60 -4.70
N SER A 558 6.15 0.56 -4.01
CA SER A 558 5.72 -0.63 -3.24
C SER A 558 5.50 -1.88 -4.09
N ARG A 559 5.13 -1.71 -5.37
CA ARG A 559 4.94 -2.80 -6.35
C ARG A 559 6.23 -3.14 -7.09
N ALA A 560 7.03 -2.14 -7.44
CA ALA A 560 8.30 -2.29 -8.12
C ALA A 560 9.35 -3.00 -7.24
N ALA A 561 9.34 -2.74 -5.93
CA ALA A 561 10.19 -3.44 -4.96
C ALA A 561 9.92 -4.97 -4.91
N LYS A 562 8.77 -5.44 -5.43
CA LYS A 562 8.40 -6.86 -5.48
C LYS A 562 8.70 -7.52 -6.84
N LEU A 563 9.13 -6.76 -7.84
CA LEU A 563 9.48 -7.29 -9.17
C LEU A 563 10.93 -7.82 -9.18
N PRO A 564 11.23 -8.89 -9.95
CA PRO A 564 12.60 -9.31 -10.20
C PRO A 564 13.39 -8.21 -10.92
N LEU A 565 14.66 -8.02 -10.51
CA LEU A 565 15.60 -7.02 -11.05
C LEU A 565 15.85 -7.16 -12.57
N SER A 566 15.49 -8.28 -13.18
CA SER A 566 15.63 -8.57 -14.61
C SER A 566 14.47 -8.06 -15.49
N SER A 567 13.42 -7.46 -14.91
CA SER A 567 12.25 -7.01 -15.68
C SER A 567 12.47 -5.60 -16.25
N ASP A 568 12.11 -5.34 -17.51
CA ASP A 568 12.19 -3.98 -18.11
C ASP A 568 11.43 -2.91 -17.30
N ALA A 569 10.35 -3.32 -16.61
CA ALA A 569 9.59 -2.45 -15.70
C ALA A 569 10.35 -2.09 -14.41
N ALA A 570 11.29 -2.93 -13.97
CA ALA A 570 12.21 -2.64 -12.87
C ALA A 570 13.36 -1.73 -13.33
N ASN A 571 13.71 -1.77 -14.63
CA ASN A 571 14.70 -0.88 -15.23
C ASN A 571 14.18 0.52 -15.54
N ALA A 572 12.87 0.72 -15.69
CA ALA A 572 12.27 2.05 -15.88
C ALA A 572 12.42 2.94 -14.63
N ASP A 573 13.16 4.05 -14.74
CA ASP A 573 13.44 4.94 -13.60
C ASP A 573 12.28 5.91 -13.36
N LEU A 574 11.23 5.40 -12.70
CA LEU A 574 10.05 6.20 -12.37
C LEU A 574 10.38 7.37 -11.41
N THR A 575 11.45 7.27 -10.63
CA THR A 575 11.97 8.37 -9.80
C THR A 575 12.42 9.56 -10.65
N ARG A 576 12.97 9.28 -11.84
CA ARG A 576 13.39 10.28 -12.83
C ARG A 576 12.19 10.94 -13.51
N ASP A 577 11.21 10.17 -13.94
CA ASP A 577 9.95 10.70 -14.50
C ASP A 577 9.19 11.55 -13.48
N LEU A 578 9.17 11.12 -12.22
CA LEU A 578 8.61 11.86 -11.10
C LEU A 578 9.32 13.21 -10.89
N ARG A 579 10.65 13.18 -10.79
CA ARG A 579 11.48 14.38 -10.62
C ARG A 579 11.32 15.35 -11.78
N THR A 580 11.24 14.83 -13.01
CA THR A 580 10.97 15.61 -14.21
C THR A 580 9.67 16.41 -14.05
N GLY A 581 8.57 15.75 -13.65
CA GLY A 581 7.32 16.44 -13.37
C GLY A 581 7.41 17.47 -12.23
N LEU A 582 8.18 17.20 -11.17
CA LEU A 582 8.41 18.14 -10.08
C LEU A 582 9.16 19.40 -10.52
N HIS A 583 10.24 19.25 -11.29
CA HIS A 583 11.01 20.39 -11.81
C HIS A 583 10.21 21.20 -12.84
N MET A 584 9.41 20.55 -13.69
CA MET A 584 8.50 21.24 -14.62
C MET A 584 7.46 22.09 -13.88
N MET A 585 6.83 21.55 -12.83
CA MET A 585 5.89 22.34 -12.00
C MET A 585 6.58 23.53 -11.33
N ALA A 586 7.81 23.35 -10.83
CA ALA A 586 8.57 24.43 -10.22
C ALA A 586 8.90 25.54 -11.24
N MET A 587 9.26 25.16 -12.47
CA MET A 587 9.48 26.12 -13.56
C MET A 587 8.19 26.85 -13.93
N GLN A 588 7.08 26.14 -14.16
CA GLN A 588 5.80 26.76 -14.53
C GLN A 588 5.29 27.78 -13.52
N LYS A 589 5.49 27.53 -12.22
CA LYS A 589 5.12 28.48 -11.17
C LYS A 589 5.88 29.81 -11.27
N LEU A 590 7.10 29.78 -11.82
CA LEU A 590 7.99 30.94 -11.94
C LEU A 590 7.94 31.58 -13.33
N VAL A 591 7.40 30.89 -14.34
CA VAL A 591 7.42 31.34 -15.75
C VAL A 591 6.66 32.65 -15.96
N ASP A 592 5.61 32.93 -15.19
CA ASP A 592 4.85 34.18 -15.30
C ASP A 592 5.57 35.39 -14.66
N GLU A 593 6.60 35.16 -13.83
CA GLU A 593 7.36 36.21 -13.12
C GLU A 593 8.68 36.60 -13.83
N VAL A 594 8.92 36.04 -15.02
CA VAL A 594 10.20 36.06 -15.74
C VAL A 594 10.09 36.87 -17.04
N SER A 595 11.22 37.40 -17.54
CA SER A 595 11.26 38.16 -18.80
C SER A 595 10.71 37.36 -19.99
N SER A 596 10.13 38.06 -20.97
CA SER A 596 9.48 37.46 -22.15
C SER A 596 10.40 36.55 -22.97
N SER A 597 11.70 36.87 -23.04
CA SER A 597 12.71 36.06 -23.74
C SER A 597 12.92 34.70 -23.09
N ILE A 598 13.05 34.65 -21.75
CA ILE A 598 13.26 33.40 -21.00
C ILE A 598 11.95 32.61 -20.93
N ARG A 599 10.80 33.28 -20.80
CA ARG A 599 9.47 32.68 -20.86
C ARG A 599 9.26 31.88 -22.15
N CYS A 600 9.51 32.48 -23.32
CA CYS A 600 9.33 31.82 -24.60
C CYS A 600 10.19 30.55 -24.73
N LYS A 601 11.43 30.58 -24.21
CA LYS A 601 12.31 29.39 -24.20
C LYS A 601 11.85 28.32 -23.21
N ALA A 602 11.35 28.71 -22.04
CA ALA A 602 10.80 27.79 -21.05
C ALA A 602 9.52 27.10 -21.57
N GLU A 603 8.64 27.83 -22.26
CA GLU A 603 7.46 27.29 -22.92
C GLU A 603 7.84 26.27 -24.02
N ALA A 604 8.86 26.56 -24.83
CA ALA A 604 9.39 25.61 -25.81
C ALA A 604 9.96 24.32 -25.19
N VAL A 605 10.55 24.40 -23.99
CA VAL A 605 10.96 23.20 -23.22
C VAL A 605 9.75 22.38 -22.78
N PHE A 606 8.65 23.02 -22.37
CA PHE A 606 7.44 22.32 -21.96
C PHE A 606 6.79 21.58 -23.12
N GLU A 607 6.67 22.21 -24.29
CA GLU A 607 6.15 21.57 -25.51
C GLU A 607 7.02 20.37 -25.93
N ALA A 608 8.35 20.55 -25.97
CA ALA A 608 9.26 19.47 -26.35
C ALA A 608 9.20 18.27 -25.38
N LEU A 609 8.93 18.51 -24.09
CA LEU A 609 8.76 17.45 -23.10
C LEU A 609 7.37 16.80 -23.16
N GLU A 610 6.31 17.54 -23.53
CA GLU A 610 4.99 16.97 -23.81
C GLU A 610 5.12 15.90 -24.91
N ASP A 611 5.78 16.23 -26.03
CA ASP A 611 6.03 15.29 -27.15
C ASP A 611 6.79 14.03 -26.71
N VAL A 612 7.83 14.19 -25.87
CA VAL A 612 8.62 13.08 -25.35
C VAL A 612 7.75 12.12 -24.53
N TYR A 613 6.83 12.65 -23.71
CA TYR A 613 6.01 11.85 -22.82
C TYR A 613 4.73 11.30 -23.47
N GLU A 614 4.25 11.88 -24.58
CA GLU A 614 3.17 11.31 -25.40
C GLU A 614 3.62 10.08 -26.20
N LEU A 615 4.90 10.04 -26.62
CA LEU A 615 5.46 8.91 -27.36
C LEU A 615 5.73 7.68 -26.49
N LYS A 616 5.50 6.48 -27.06
CA LYS A 616 5.85 5.19 -26.42
C LYS A 616 7.36 5.08 -26.22
N SER A 617 7.79 4.41 -25.14
CA SER A 617 9.18 4.33 -24.65
C SER A 617 10.24 4.00 -25.72
N GLY A 618 9.92 3.20 -26.73
CA GLY A 618 10.84 2.84 -27.82
C GLY A 618 11.17 3.96 -28.82
N GLY A 619 10.39 5.06 -28.85
CA GLY A 619 10.56 6.18 -29.79
C GLY A 619 11.10 7.47 -29.17
N ARG A 620 11.44 7.48 -27.87
CA ARG A 620 11.73 8.71 -27.12
C ARG A 620 13.12 9.32 -27.37
N ARG A 621 14.05 8.59 -27.98
CA ARG A 621 15.46 8.99 -28.03
C ARG A 621 15.69 10.28 -28.82
N GLY A 622 15.12 10.40 -30.02
CA GLY A 622 15.25 11.60 -30.86
C GLY A 622 14.57 12.84 -30.26
N PRO A 623 13.29 12.76 -29.83
CA PRO A 623 12.60 13.86 -29.16
C PRO A 623 13.28 14.28 -27.86
N LEU A 624 13.83 13.34 -27.09
CA LEU A 624 14.59 13.63 -25.87
C LEU A 624 15.85 14.42 -26.21
N GLU A 625 16.62 14.02 -27.23
CA GLU A 625 17.80 14.78 -27.67
C GLU A 625 17.44 16.21 -28.11
N ASN A 626 16.29 16.39 -28.76
CA ASN A 626 15.79 17.72 -29.11
C ASN A 626 15.42 18.56 -27.86
N ALA A 627 14.68 17.97 -26.92
CA ALA A 627 14.33 18.62 -25.66
C ALA A 627 15.58 19.01 -24.85
N LEU A 628 16.61 18.15 -24.84
CA LEU A 628 17.89 18.43 -24.19
C LEU A 628 18.62 19.62 -24.84
N ARG A 629 18.60 19.75 -26.18
CA ARG A 629 19.19 20.91 -26.86
C ARG A 629 18.49 22.22 -26.53
N ILE A 630 17.15 22.23 -26.56
CA ILE A 630 16.35 23.42 -26.19
C ILE A 630 16.61 23.80 -24.73
N LEU A 631 16.75 22.80 -23.86
CA LEU A 631 17.07 23.00 -22.45
C LEU A 631 18.50 23.56 -22.25
N ASP A 632 19.48 23.06 -23.00
CA ASP A 632 20.86 23.58 -22.98
C ASP A 632 20.90 25.03 -23.49
N ASP A 633 20.15 25.37 -24.53
CA ASP A 633 20.02 26.75 -25.04
C ASP A 633 19.36 27.69 -24.02
N LEU A 634 18.37 27.21 -23.24
CA LEU A 634 17.78 27.98 -22.14
C LEU A 634 18.85 28.29 -21.08
N ILE A 635 19.59 27.28 -20.64
CA ILE A 635 20.60 27.38 -19.57
C ILE A 635 21.77 28.29 -19.98
N LEU A 636 22.20 28.23 -21.25
CA LEU A 636 23.30 29.03 -21.77
C LEU A 636 22.91 30.47 -22.12
N SER A 637 21.62 30.79 -22.23
CA SER A 637 21.17 32.09 -22.75
C SER A 637 21.21 33.28 -21.80
N ALA A 638 21.70 33.12 -20.57
CA ALA A 638 21.82 34.20 -19.60
C ALA A 638 23.27 34.51 -19.16
N PRO A 639 24.18 35.00 -20.04
CA PRO A 639 25.55 35.31 -19.62
C PRO A 639 25.71 36.67 -18.90
N GLY A 640 24.68 37.53 -18.90
CA GLY A 640 24.91 38.98 -18.66
C GLY A 640 24.34 39.58 -17.37
N THR A 641 23.06 39.44 -17.09
CA THR A 641 22.42 40.11 -15.94
C THR A 641 21.11 39.40 -15.62
N ILE A 642 21.09 38.62 -14.55
CA ILE A 642 19.84 38.10 -13.96
C ILE A 642 19.05 39.31 -13.47
N THR A 643 17.87 39.56 -14.03
CA THR A 643 17.08 40.76 -13.70
C THR A 643 16.15 40.55 -12.51
N SER A 644 15.80 39.30 -12.19
CA SER A 644 14.95 38.94 -11.04
C SER A 644 15.41 37.68 -10.31
N THR A 645 15.08 37.56 -9.02
CA THR A 645 15.31 36.33 -8.24
C THR A 645 14.56 35.13 -8.80
N ALA A 646 13.40 35.35 -9.45
CA ALA A 646 12.61 34.32 -10.11
C ALA A 646 13.34 33.72 -11.34
N GLU A 647 14.03 34.55 -12.13
CA GLU A 647 14.84 34.10 -13.27
C GLU A 647 15.97 33.15 -12.86
N GLY A 648 16.71 33.51 -11.81
CA GLY A 648 17.74 32.64 -11.25
C GLY A 648 17.17 31.32 -10.75
N GLN A 649 16.01 31.34 -10.06
CA GLN A 649 15.38 30.14 -9.55
C GLN A 649 14.84 29.22 -10.67
N LEU A 650 14.37 29.78 -11.78
CA LEU A 650 13.94 29.03 -12.96
C LEU A 650 15.14 28.34 -13.63
N LEU A 651 16.25 29.04 -13.82
CA LEU A 651 17.48 28.48 -14.42
C LEU A 651 18.08 27.36 -13.56
N VAL A 652 18.08 27.50 -12.23
CA VAL A 652 18.47 26.41 -11.30
C VAL A 652 17.58 25.18 -11.48
N SER A 653 16.27 25.39 -11.66
CA SER A 653 15.32 24.29 -11.88
C SER A 653 15.50 23.64 -13.26
N ALA A 654 15.90 24.42 -14.27
CA ALA A 654 16.25 23.93 -15.60
C ALA A 654 17.53 23.08 -15.59
N VAL A 655 18.56 23.47 -14.82
CA VAL A 655 19.76 22.65 -14.61
C VAL A 655 19.42 21.35 -13.88
N ALA A 656 18.59 21.41 -12.84
CA ALA A 656 18.12 20.22 -12.13
C ALA A 656 17.36 19.26 -13.06
N LEU A 657 16.50 19.81 -13.93
CA LEU A 657 15.80 19.07 -14.98
C LEU A 657 16.77 18.44 -15.99
N ARG A 658 17.84 19.15 -16.38
CA ARG A 658 18.87 18.66 -17.30
C ARG A 658 19.64 17.47 -16.71
N LEU A 659 20.07 17.59 -15.45
CA LEU A 659 20.71 16.49 -14.71
C LEU A 659 19.77 15.30 -14.58
N CYS A 660 18.49 15.55 -14.30
CA CYS A 660 17.51 14.49 -14.20
C CYS A 660 17.33 13.78 -15.55
N LEU A 661 17.23 14.50 -16.66
CA LEU A 661 17.00 13.94 -18.00
C LEU A 661 18.23 13.33 -18.64
N ALA A 662 19.45 13.66 -18.20
CA ALA A 662 20.68 13.07 -18.72
C ALA A 662 21.86 13.27 -17.74
N PRO A 663 21.99 12.42 -16.69
CA PRO A 663 23.04 12.55 -15.68
C PRO A 663 24.44 12.20 -16.21
N ASP A 664 24.52 11.45 -17.32
CA ASP A 664 25.79 11.00 -17.89
C ASP A 664 26.37 11.93 -18.96
N PHE A 665 25.59 12.90 -19.45
CA PHE A 665 26.03 13.79 -20.52
C PHE A 665 27.06 14.82 -20.02
N ASP A 666 27.97 15.20 -20.90
CA ASP A 666 28.95 16.26 -20.65
C ASP A 666 28.26 17.62 -20.45
N PRO A 667 28.89 18.54 -19.69
CA PRO A 667 28.33 19.87 -19.46
C PRO A 667 28.04 20.58 -20.79
N PRO A 668 26.96 21.38 -20.87
CA PRO A 668 26.60 22.09 -22.10
C PRO A 668 27.71 23.09 -22.46
N VAL A 669 28.33 22.87 -23.62
CA VAL A 669 29.34 23.78 -24.18
C VAL A 669 28.65 24.68 -25.18
N LEU A 670 28.93 25.99 -25.13
CA LEU A 670 28.56 26.94 -26.19
C LEU A 670 29.17 26.47 -27.50
N THR A 671 28.36 25.82 -28.35
CA THR A 671 28.74 25.55 -29.74
C THR A 671 28.60 26.86 -30.49
N THR A 672 29.66 27.67 -30.49
CA THR A 672 29.79 28.70 -31.52
C THR A 672 29.73 27.99 -32.87
N PRO A 673 28.79 28.33 -33.78
CA PRO A 673 28.82 27.77 -35.12
C PRO A 673 30.20 28.05 -35.72
N PRO A 674 30.82 27.11 -36.45
CA PRO A 674 32.13 27.31 -37.01
C PRO A 674 32.09 28.59 -37.85
N SER A 675 32.88 29.58 -37.45
CA SER A 675 33.07 30.81 -38.20
C SER A 675 33.41 30.40 -39.62
N ARG A 676 32.49 30.64 -40.57
CA ARG A 676 32.84 30.61 -41.99
C ARG A 676 34.04 31.52 -42.14
N ARG A 677 35.22 30.93 -42.38
CA ARG A 677 36.39 31.65 -42.88
C ARG A 677 35.92 32.32 -44.16
N ILE A 678 35.65 33.63 -44.08
CA ILE A 678 35.64 34.48 -45.25
C ILE A 678 37.12 34.58 -45.63
N ALA A 679 37.55 33.72 -46.54
CA ALA A 679 38.80 33.89 -47.24
C ALA A 679 38.60 34.96 -48.31
N ALA A 680 39.46 35.99 -48.23
CA ALA A 680 39.88 36.98 -49.23
C ALA A 680 38.90 37.34 -50.37
#